data_AF-A0A9Q1HFR5-F1
#
_entry.id   AF-A0A9Q1HFR5-F1
#
_cell.length_a   1.000
_cell.length_b   1.000
_cell.length_c   1.000
_cell.angle_alpha   90.00
_cell.angle_beta   90.00
_cell.angle_gamma   90.00
#
_symmetry.space_group_name_H-M   'P 1'
#
loop_
_entity.id
_entity.type
_entity.pdbx_description
1 polymer ?
#
loop_
_entity_poly.entity_id
_entity_poly.type
_entity_poly.pdbx_seq_one_letter_code
_entity_poly.pdbx_strand_id
1 'polypeptide(L)'
;MASPLITILKILNYYTDAILLALGSFSVFILVRYSVVQVMLQHLSVLVPISMGLAIFALLFFWWYRYYIRGGNRRCTSHISLKGKTVIITGGNSGIGKGAAIELATRGARVIIACRNVQKAEEAVKEIKDRSGNENVVFRKLELSSFKSVREFAERIKQEEGRLDILINNAGIPDTNTHDEELNPLPTEDGLSQSFQINHFSHFLLTNLLLDLLKKSAPSRVINVTSRLNTAPRRKLDFTEGDGDVRYPKLTFYTRGKLANVLFTKELAVRMEGTGVTSYAVDPGIIFTNIWEKQIVRWKLMAISALFWLLFCDEISGAQTTVHCAIADGLKSGYVYFDCRPSKHVNHMVNDEDLRKQLWDVSLKGSFQSNRRTVKGYFLAGREMLWLPVGASLFVCNIGCGHFIGLAGMGAEGGIAVASFEINGMLVLVCLGWLFLPVYFAAQVYTTPEYLRKRFGGQRIRVYFACFTLVISVLTKISVEMYAGAIFIQQTLGWNLYLSTIAMLLITAVYTISGGLSAVIYTDVLHCIFLLTGGFVVMALLAVKHVPWTELPLQYACAIPTTTITDPNATCGYPREDAFNMFRDPDTADIPWPGAVFGITVSAIWYWCTDQVIVQRALASKSLVHAQGACILAGFLKSLPLFLIIIPGMVSRILFPDEVACVTPTACTDVCGNPSGCSNLAYSKLVVEMVPVGLRGLSVTAVMSALLSSLTSIFNSCSAVFTLDIWRRIRPNVSEVELMVVGRVTVFMTVGISLLWIPVIQVSQGGRLFDYIQLVTSYLSPPVAAVSILAITWHRVNEKGAFFGLIVGLVAGLSGLVIEIVFNEPPCFASDTRPEYFQRWHYLYFGLFLFVFVMLVTILVSLCTDPLDHQFVDGLTWSTKKKTVKHSTSMSRYETLYCTDGERTRNADEAPFSKFCIDWCCGTDISSNTKEKQEKVTSKRNQPPMPVLKFKEATRSQTILLSISCFLMIGLCLFLMSYFA
;
A
#
# COMPACT_ATOMS: atom_id res chain seq x y z
N MET A 1 14.74 -71.19 108.96
CA MET A 1 13.38 -70.94 108.43
C MET A 1 13.43 -69.69 107.56
N ALA A 2 12.69 -69.67 106.45
CA ALA A 2 12.48 -68.51 105.54
C ALA A 2 13.65 -68.08 104.61
N SER A 3 14.16 -68.97 103.76
CA SER A 3 15.06 -68.59 102.63
C SER A 3 14.70 -69.17 101.24
N PRO A 4 13.90 -70.24 101.08
CA PRO A 4 13.58 -70.74 99.72
C PRO A 4 12.33 -70.10 99.06
N LEU A 5 11.40 -69.53 99.84
CA LEU A 5 10.05 -69.19 99.33
C LEU A 5 10.01 -67.88 98.51
N ILE A 6 10.90 -66.93 98.80
CA ILE A 6 10.90 -65.59 98.17
C ILE A 6 11.47 -65.65 96.74
N THR A 7 12.41 -66.57 96.48
CA THR A 7 13.02 -66.73 95.15
C THR A 7 12.05 -67.35 94.15
N ILE A 8 11.20 -68.28 94.59
CA ILE A 8 10.20 -68.93 93.72
C ILE A 8 9.08 -67.95 93.33
N LEU A 9 8.62 -67.11 94.26
CA LEU A 9 7.58 -66.10 93.99
C LEU A 9 8.04 -65.01 93.02
N LYS A 10 9.31 -64.60 93.06
CA LYS A 10 9.85 -63.61 92.10
C LYS A 10 9.98 -64.17 90.67
N ILE A 11 10.27 -65.45 90.53
CA ILE A 11 10.36 -66.10 89.21
C ILE A 11 8.96 -66.29 88.63
N LEU A 12 7.98 -66.75 89.42
CA LEU A 12 6.60 -66.92 88.95
C LEU A 12 5.97 -65.61 88.48
N ASN A 13 6.21 -64.49 89.17
CA ASN A 13 5.63 -63.19 88.78
C ASN A 13 6.22 -62.65 87.47
N TYR A 14 7.51 -62.90 87.22
CA TYR A 14 8.18 -62.48 85.98
C TYR A 14 7.65 -63.25 84.75
N TYR A 15 7.29 -64.53 84.91
CA TYR A 15 6.71 -65.32 83.82
C TYR A 15 5.22 -65.02 83.58
N THR A 16 4.44 -64.66 84.60
CA THR A 16 3.03 -64.26 84.40
C THR A 16 2.89 -62.92 83.67
N ASP A 17 3.72 -61.93 83.98
CA ASP A 17 3.69 -60.63 83.29
C ASP A 17 4.14 -60.73 81.83
N ALA A 18 5.13 -61.59 81.55
CA ALA A 18 5.59 -61.86 80.18
C ALA A 18 4.52 -62.57 79.32
N ILE A 19 3.74 -63.48 79.91
CA ILE A 19 2.67 -64.20 79.20
C ILE A 19 1.45 -63.29 78.96
N LEU A 20 1.10 -62.41 79.91
CA LEU A 20 0.00 -61.45 79.71
C LEU A 20 0.32 -60.39 78.64
N LEU A 21 1.56 -59.91 78.56
CA LEU A 21 1.99 -58.99 77.49
C LEU A 21 1.99 -59.67 76.10
N ALA A 22 2.36 -60.95 76.05
CA ALA A 22 2.34 -61.72 74.81
C ALA A 22 0.91 -62.02 74.31
N LEU A 23 -0.03 -62.31 75.22
CA LEU A 23 -1.43 -62.55 74.86
C LEU A 23 -2.17 -61.28 74.45
N GLY A 24 -1.92 -60.13 75.11
CA GLY A 24 -2.50 -58.84 74.72
C GLY A 24 -2.04 -58.36 73.34
N SER A 25 -0.79 -58.66 72.96
CA SER A 25 -0.23 -58.32 71.65
C SER A 25 -0.83 -59.16 70.51
N PHE A 26 -1.22 -60.41 70.78
CA PHE A 26 -1.80 -61.30 69.78
C PHE A 26 -3.28 -60.98 69.50
N SER A 27 -4.04 -60.56 70.52
CA SER A 27 -5.45 -60.15 70.38
C SER A 27 -5.60 -58.87 69.57
N VAL A 28 -4.72 -57.88 69.76
CA VAL A 28 -4.72 -56.64 68.97
C VAL A 28 -4.34 -56.89 67.52
N PHE A 29 -3.42 -57.83 67.24
CA PHE A 29 -3.01 -58.15 65.88
C PHE A 29 -4.12 -58.82 65.05
N ILE A 30 -4.95 -59.68 65.69
CA ILE A 30 -6.09 -60.33 65.03
C ILE A 30 -7.24 -59.34 64.80
N LEU A 31 -7.55 -58.49 65.79
CA LEU A 31 -8.59 -57.45 65.65
C LEU A 31 -8.22 -56.43 64.56
N VAL A 32 -6.97 -55.96 64.50
CA VAL A 32 -6.52 -55.03 63.45
C VAL A 32 -6.56 -55.68 62.05
N ARG A 33 -6.21 -56.97 61.92
CA ARG A 33 -6.35 -57.68 60.63
C ARG A 33 -7.82 -57.86 60.21
N TYR A 34 -8.72 -58.15 61.15
CA TYR A 34 -10.14 -58.32 60.84
C TYR A 34 -10.80 -56.99 60.42
N SER A 35 -10.45 -55.89 61.09
CA SER A 35 -10.93 -54.54 60.73
C SER A 35 -10.39 -54.07 59.38
N VAL A 36 -9.11 -54.31 59.07
CA VAL A 36 -8.51 -53.91 57.78
C VAL A 36 -9.06 -54.73 56.62
N VAL A 37 -9.32 -56.03 56.80
CA VAL A 37 -9.94 -56.88 55.77
C VAL A 37 -11.41 -56.52 55.54
N GLN A 38 -12.17 -56.16 56.60
CA GLN A 38 -13.54 -55.68 56.44
C GLN A 38 -13.60 -54.34 55.70
N VAL A 39 -12.72 -53.39 56.04
CA VAL A 39 -12.63 -52.09 55.35
C VAL A 39 -12.22 -52.27 53.89
N MET A 40 -11.29 -53.18 53.58
CA MET A 40 -10.94 -53.51 52.19
C MET A 40 -12.09 -54.15 51.42
N LEU A 41 -12.86 -55.07 52.01
CA LEU A 41 -14.02 -55.70 51.36
C LEU A 41 -15.18 -54.70 51.15
N GLN A 42 -15.39 -53.77 52.09
CA GLN A 42 -16.38 -52.70 51.96
C GLN A 42 -16.00 -51.72 50.84
N HIS A 43 -14.71 -51.37 50.70
CA HIS A 43 -14.24 -50.58 49.56
C HIS A 43 -14.29 -51.36 48.23
N LEU A 44 -14.03 -52.68 48.22
CA LEU A 44 -14.13 -53.50 47.01
C LEU A 44 -15.57 -53.61 46.48
N SER A 45 -16.57 -53.70 47.37
CA SER A 45 -18.00 -53.71 46.99
C SER A 45 -18.50 -52.41 46.37
N VAL A 46 -17.77 -51.30 46.55
CA VAL A 46 -18.08 -49.99 45.95
C VAL A 46 -17.22 -49.76 44.71
N LEU A 47 -15.94 -50.18 44.72
CA LEU A 47 -15.01 -50.03 43.60
C LEU A 47 -15.35 -50.92 42.40
N VAL A 48 -15.84 -52.14 42.61
CA VAL A 48 -16.23 -53.03 41.50
C VAL A 48 -17.39 -52.46 40.68
N PRO A 49 -18.54 -52.06 41.25
CA PRO A 49 -19.62 -51.44 40.47
C PRO A 49 -19.25 -50.06 39.90
N ILE A 50 -18.39 -49.28 40.56
CA ILE A 50 -17.87 -48.03 39.98
C ILE A 50 -16.95 -48.32 38.78
N SER A 51 -16.07 -49.33 38.86
CA SER A 51 -15.18 -49.71 37.76
C SER A 51 -15.94 -50.35 36.59
N MET A 52 -16.97 -51.18 36.87
CA MET A 52 -17.90 -51.69 35.86
C MET A 52 -18.74 -50.57 35.25
N GLY A 53 -19.21 -49.61 36.06
CA GLY A 53 -19.94 -48.43 35.60
C GLY A 53 -19.09 -47.54 34.70
N LEU A 54 -17.83 -47.31 35.07
CA LEU A 54 -16.84 -46.58 34.24
C LEU A 54 -16.49 -47.35 32.97
N ALA A 55 -16.37 -48.68 33.02
CA ALA A 55 -16.12 -49.51 31.84
C ALA A 55 -17.31 -49.51 30.87
N ILE A 56 -18.54 -49.64 31.39
CA ILE A 56 -19.77 -49.57 30.58
C ILE A 56 -19.93 -48.16 29.99
N PHE A 57 -19.69 -47.11 30.78
CA PHE A 57 -19.71 -45.73 30.29
C PHE A 57 -18.64 -45.52 29.21
N ALA A 58 -17.42 -46.04 29.39
CA ALA A 58 -16.37 -45.97 28.39
C ALA A 58 -16.72 -46.73 27.10
N LEU A 59 -17.37 -47.90 27.20
CA LEU A 59 -17.84 -48.67 26.04
C LEU A 59 -19.00 -47.98 25.32
N LEU A 60 -19.98 -47.43 26.05
CA LEU A 60 -21.09 -46.66 25.48
C LEU A 60 -20.60 -45.35 24.85
N PHE A 61 -19.68 -44.65 25.51
CA PHE A 61 -19.01 -43.46 24.97
C PHE A 61 -18.20 -43.81 23.73
N PHE A 62 -17.45 -44.92 23.72
CA PHE A 62 -16.69 -45.37 22.57
C PHE A 62 -17.60 -45.77 21.41
N TRP A 63 -18.71 -46.46 21.69
CA TRP A 63 -19.72 -46.81 20.69
C TRP A 63 -20.42 -45.56 20.12
N TRP A 64 -20.83 -44.63 20.97
CA TRP A 64 -21.38 -43.33 20.57
C TRP A 64 -20.37 -42.54 19.74
N TYR A 65 -19.11 -42.46 20.17
CA TYR A 65 -18.02 -41.82 19.43
C TYR A 65 -17.80 -42.49 18.06
N ARG A 66 -17.80 -43.82 17.99
CA ARG A 66 -17.64 -44.52 16.70
C ARG A 66 -18.82 -44.28 15.76
N TYR A 67 -20.04 -44.37 16.27
CA TYR A 67 -21.25 -44.29 15.45
C TYR A 67 -21.59 -42.84 15.07
N TYR A 68 -21.61 -41.94 16.05
CA TYR A 68 -21.97 -40.54 15.83
C TYR A 68 -20.79 -39.72 15.32
N ILE A 69 -19.58 -39.80 15.89
CA ILE A 69 -18.46 -38.89 15.58
C ILE A 69 -17.63 -39.36 14.37
N ARG A 70 -17.17 -40.62 14.33
CA ARG A 70 -16.35 -41.15 13.22
C ARG A 70 -17.15 -41.49 11.96
N GLY A 71 -18.45 -41.79 12.08
CA GLY A 71 -19.22 -42.36 10.98
C GLY A 71 -18.88 -43.83 10.75
N GLY A 72 -19.69 -44.53 9.95
CA GLY A 72 -19.63 -45.99 9.79
C GLY A 72 -18.43 -46.52 9.00
N ASN A 73 -17.41 -45.71 8.73
CA ASN A 73 -16.29 -46.02 7.83
C ASN A 73 -16.75 -46.49 6.45
N ARG A 74 -17.87 -45.96 5.92
CA ARG A 74 -18.32 -46.35 4.59
C ARG A 74 -17.35 -45.83 3.55
N ARG A 75 -16.82 -46.76 2.77
CA ARG A 75 -15.96 -46.48 1.62
C ARG A 75 -16.81 -46.22 0.38
N CYS A 76 -16.23 -45.49 -0.56
CA CYS A 76 -16.83 -45.34 -1.87
C CYS A 76 -16.90 -46.72 -2.54
N THR A 77 -18.09 -47.17 -2.92
CA THR A 77 -18.32 -48.45 -3.60
C THR A 77 -18.30 -48.33 -5.12
N SER A 78 -18.09 -47.12 -5.66
CA SER A 78 -18.04 -46.90 -7.10
C SER A 78 -16.66 -47.24 -7.66
N HIS A 79 -16.65 -48.05 -8.72
CA HIS A 79 -15.46 -48.53 -9.43
C HIS A 79 -15.28 -47.85 -10.80
N ILE A 80 -15.92 -46.69 -11.01
CA ILE A 80 -15.86 -45.97 -12.29
C ILE A 80 -14.41 -45.56 -12.61
N SER A 81 -14.00 -45.86 -13.84
CA SER A 81 -12.71 -45.45 -14.40
C SER A 81 -12.72 -43.97 -14.75
N LEU A 82 -11.63 -43.27 -14.43
CA LEU A 82 -11.41 -41.85 -14.72
C LEU A 82 -10.36 -41.64 -15.83
N LYS A 83 -10.05 -42.66 -16.62
CA LYS A 83 -9.15 -42.52 -17.78
C LYS A 83 -9.66 -41.41 -18.71
N GLY A 84 -8.78 -40.47 -19.06
CA GLY A 84 -9.10 -39.32 -19.92
C GLY A 84 -9.85 -38.18 -19.22
N LYS A 85 -10.06 -38.25 -17.89
CA LYS A 85 -10.69 -37.20 -17.08
C LYS A 85 -9.63 -36.36 -16.37
N THR A 86 -9.83 -35.04 -16.31
CA THR A 86 -8.92 -34.11 -15.60
C THR A 86 -9.53 -33.65 -14.28
N VAL A 87 -8.73 -33.71 -13.22
CA VAL A 87 -9.11 -33.39 -11.85
C VAL A 87 -8.17 -32.34 -11.27
N ILE A 88 -8.71 -31.29 -10.65
CA ILE A 88 -7.94 -30.32 -9.87
C ILE A 88 -8.30 -30.47 -8.39
N ILE A 89 -7.28 -30.55 -7.52
CA ILE A 89 -7.46 -30.65 -6.06
C ILE A 89 -6.65 -29.56 -5.37
N THR A 90 -7.33 -28.64 -4.67
CA THR A 90 -6.63 -27.64 -3.85
C THR A 90 -6.15 -28.26 -2.54
N GLY A 91 -4.88 -27.99 -2.18
CA GLY A 91 -4.26 -28.56 -0.99
C GLY A 91 -4.09 -30.08 -1.04
N GLY A 92 -3.96 -30.68 -2.23
CA GLY A 92 -3.81 -32.12 -2.39
C GLY A 92 -2.42 -32.69 -2.05
N ASN A 93 -1.53 -31.89 -1.46
CA ASN A 93 -0.20 -32.33 -1.02
C ASN A 93 -0.19 -32.92 0.41
N SER A 94 -1.30 -32.86 1.16
CA SER A 94 -1.36 -33.39 2.53
C SER A 94 -2.78 -33.77 2.94
N GLY A 95 -2.90 -34.64 3.95
CA GLY A 95 -4.16 -35.02 4.59
C GLY A 95 -5.21 -35.54 3.59
N ILE A 96 -6.45 -35.08 3.77
CA ILE A 96 -7.64 -35.51 2.99
C ILE A 96 -7.45 -35.29 1.48
N GLY A 97 -6.85 -34.16 1.11
CA GLY A 97 -6.61 -33.82 -0.29
C GLY A 97 -5.64 -34.80 -0.96
N LYS A 98 -4.60 -35.24 -0.24
CA LYS A 98 -3.66 -36.25 -0.72
C LYS A 98 -4.34 -37.62 -0.84
N GLY A 99 -5.12 -38.04 0.15
CA GLY A 99 -5.91 -39.27 0.09
C GLY A 99 -6.85 -39.31 -1.12
N ALA A 100 -7.53 -38.21 -1.42
CA ALA A 100 -8.38 -38.09 -2.60
C ALA A 100 -7.58 -38.13 -3.91
N ALA A 101 -6.42 -37.47 -3.95
CA ALA A 101 -5.53 -37.49 -5.10
C ALA A 101 -5.07 -38.92 -5.46
N ILE A 102 -4.71 -39.72 -4.45
CA ILE A 102 -4.30 -41.12 -4.63
C ILE A 102 -5.46 -41.94 -5.21
N GLU A 103 -6.63 -41.93 -4.59
CA GLU A 103 -7.78 -42.72 -5.05
C GLU A 103 -8.23 -42.35 -6.47
N LEU A 104 -8.23 -41.06 -6.82
CA LEU A 104 -8.60 -40.61 -8.17
C LEU A 104 -7.51 -40.93 -9.20
N ALA A 105 -6.23 -40.81 -8.82
CA ALA A 105 -5.12 -41.21 -9.68
C ALA A 105 -5.11 -42.73 -9.92
N THR A 106 -5.42 -43.56 -8.91
CA THR A 106 -5.52 -45.03 -9.05
C THR A 106 -6.61 -45.43 -10.04
N ARG A 107 -7.66 -44.60 -10.19
CA ARG A 107 -8.73 -44.79 -11.18
C ARG A 107 -8.37 -44.26 -12.57
N GLY A 108 -7.13 -43.78 -12.79
CA GLY A 108 -6.61 -43.37 -14.09
C GLY A 108 -6.85 -41.88 -14.44
N ALA A 109 -7.24 -41.05 -13.48
CA ALA A 109 -7.44 -39.62 -13.71
C ALA A 109 -6.11 -38.88 -13.98
N ARG A 110 -6.15 -37.80 -14.76
CA ARG A 110 -5.11 -36.77 -14.75
C ARG A 110 -5.34 -35.88 -13.53
N VAL A 111 -4.45 -35.92 -12.54
CA VAL A 111 -4.61 -35.20 -11.26
C VAL A 111 -3.64 -34.01 -11.19
N ILE A 112 -4.20 -32.82 -11.06
CA ILE A 112 -3.47 -31.56 -10.86
C ILE A 112 -3.62 -31.15 -9.40
N ILE A 113 -2.51 -31.20 -8.68
CA ILE A 113 -2.46 -30.81 -7.28
C ILE A 113 -2.09 -29.32 -7.19
N ALA A 114 -3.01 -28.52 -6.64
CA ALA A 114 -2.86 -27.07 -6.54
C ALA A 114 -2.48 -26.66 -5.11
N CYS A 115 -1.22 -26.28 -4.90
CA CYS A 115 -0.67 -25.99 -3.57
C CYS A 115 0.28 -24.78 -3.55
N ARG A 116 0.51 -24.19 -2.38
CA ARG A 116 1.45 -23.06 -2.23
C ARG A 116 2.92 -23.45 -2.11
N ASN A 117 3.21 -24.57 -1.45
CA ASN A 117 4.58 -25.01 -1.15
C ASN A 117 5.05 -25.99 -2.24
N VAL A 118 6.02 -25.54 -3.05
CA VAL A 118 6.53 -26.30 -4.20
C VAL A 118 7.20 -27.60 -3.75
N GLN A 119 8.12 -27.54 -2.77
CA GLN A 119 8.86 -28.71 -2.29
C GLN A 119 7.93 -29.81 -1.76
N LYS A 120 7.01 -29.46 -0.86
CA LYS A 120 6.04 -30.43 -0.30
C LYS A 120 5.10 -30.99 -1.37
N ALA A 121 4.82 -30.22 -2.42
CA ALA A 121 3.95 -30.69 -3.49
C ALA A 121 4.69 -31.63 -4.45
N GLU A 122 5.96 -31.38 -4.74
CA GLU A 122 6.80 -32.30 -5.54
C GLU A 122 6.98 -33.65 -4.83
N GLU A 123 7.23 -33.64 -3.52
CA GLU A 123 7.27 -34.85 -2.68
C GLU A 123 5.94 -35.61 -2.74
N ALA A 124 4.81 -34.90 -2.58
CA ALA A 124 3.49 -35.52 -2.63
C ALA A 124 3.16 -36.07 -4.02
N VAL A 125 3.54 -35.39 -5.12
CA VAL A 125 3.35 -35.89 -6.49
C VAL A 125 4.08 -37.22 -6.67
N LYS A 126 5.33 -37.33 -6.19
CA LYS A 126 6.09 -38.58 -6.25
C LYS A 126 5.39 -39.69 -5.47
N GLU A 127 5.00 -39.43 -4.23
CA GLU A 127 4.30 -40.41 -3.39
C GLU A 127 2.99 -40.89 -4.03
N ILE A 128 2.22 -39.96 -4.63
CA ILE A 128 0.94 -40.30 -5.27
C ILE A 128 1.18 -41.18 -6.49
N LYS A 129 2.16 -40.85 -7.34
CA LYS A 129 2.53 -41.68 -8.51
C LYS A 129 2.93 -43.09 -8.09
N ASP A 130 3.80 -43.20 -7.08
CA ASP A 130 4.29 -44.47 -6.56
C ASP A 130 3.14 -45.35 -6.02
N ARG A 131 2.19 -44.74 -5.30
CA ARG A 131 1.05 -45.46 -4.70
C ARG A 131 -0.07 -45.77 -5.69
N SER A 132 -0.28 -44.94 -6.70
CA SER A 132 -1.38 -45.09 -7.65
C SER A 132 -0.99 -45.81 -8.94
N GLY A 133 0.31 -45.91 -9.24
CA GLY A 133 0.83 -46.44 -10.51
C GLY A 133 0.45 -45.58 -11.73
N ASN A 134 0.12 -44.30 -11.53
CA ASN A 134 -0.36 -43.40 -12.59
C ASN A 134 0.57 -42.19 -12.73
N GLU A 135 1.24 -42.08 -13.87
CA GLU A 135 2.19 -41.00 -14.16
C GLU A 135 1.56 -39.63 -14.42
N ASN A 136 0.24 -39.57 -14.64
CA ASN A 136 -0.50 -38.35 -14.98
C ASN A 136 -0.86 -37.49 -13.74
N VAL A 137 0.07 -37.36 -12.80
CA VAL A 137 -0.08 -36.53 -11.60
C VAL A 137 0.92 -35.37 -11.68
N VAL A 138 0.42 -34.13 -11.62
CA VAL A 138 1.22 -32.92 -11.78
C VAL A 138 0.93 -31.89 -10.69
N PHE A 139 1.91 -31.07 -10.37
CA PHE A 139 1.77 -29.95 -9.45
C PHE A 139 1.63 -28.62 -10.20
N ARG A 140 0.77 -27.73 -9.69
CA ARG A 140 0.70 -26.33 -10.09
C ARG A 140 0.62 -25.42 -8.85
N LYS A 141 1.42 -24.36 -8.83
CA LYS A 141 1.45 -23.42 -7.70
C LYS A 141 0.15 -22.63 -7.61
N LEU A 142 -0.50 -22.65 -6.44
CA LEU A 142 -1.68 -21.87 -6.11
C LEU A 142 -1.61 -21.37 -4.67
N GLU A 143 -1.60 -20.05 -4.47
CA GLU A 143 -1.74 -19.42 -3.16
C GLU A 143 -3.16 -18.86 -3.01
N LEU A 144 -3.94 -19.46 -2.09
CA LEU A 144 -5.34 -19.09 -1.89
C LEU A 144 -5.51 -17.86 -1.01
N SER A 145 -4.46 -17.33 -0.38
CA SER A 145 -4.52 -16.04 0.32
C SER A 145 -4.35 -14.82 -0.61
N SER A 146 -4.39 -15.03 -1.93
CA SER A 146 -4.10 -14.03 -2.97
C SER A 146 -5.03 -14.23 -4.17
N PHE A 147 -5.97 -13.32 -4.43
CA PHE A 147 -6.83 -13.40 -5.63
C PHE A 147 -6.05 -13.32 -6.94
N LYS A 148 -4.91 -12.61 -6.95
CA LYS A 148 -4.01 -12.57 -8.10
C LYS A 148 -3.50 -13.96 -8.47
N SER A 149 -2.91 -14.68 -7.51
CA SER A 149 -2.49 -16.07 -7.68
C SER A 149 -3.63 -16.99 -8.15
N VAL A 150 -4.86 -16.77 -7.69
CA VAL A 150 -6.03 -17.55 -8.14
C VAL A 150 -6.33 -17.29 -9.62
N ARG A 151 -6.28 -16.03 -10.07
CA ARG A 151 -6.50 -15.63 -11.46
C ARG A 151 -5.39 -16.17 -12.38
N GLU A 152 -4.14 -16.00 -12.00
CA GLU A 152 -2.98 -16.51 -12.74
C GLU A 152 -3.02 -18.04 -12.88
N PHE A 153 -3.42 -18.74 -11.82
CA PHE A 153 -3.61 -20.18 -11.85
C PHE A 153 -4.73 -20.58 -12.82
N ALA A 154 -5.90 -19.93 -12.72
CA ALA A 154 -7.04 -20.25 -13.59
C ALA A 154 -6.74 -20.00 -15.07
N GLU A 155 -6.07 -18.90 -15.41
CA GLU A 155 -5.63 -18.63 -16.79
C GLU A 155 -4.66 -19.69 -17.31
N ARG A 156 -3.68 -20.07 -16.49
CA ARG A 156 -2.73 -21.14 -16.86
C ARG A 156 -3.45 -22.46 -17.12
N ILE A 157 -4.40 -22.83 -16.28
CA ILE A 157 -5.20 -24.06 -16.47
C ILE A 157 -6.00 -24.00 -17.77
N LYS A 158 -6.64 -22.86 -18.09
CA LYS A 158 -7.37 -22.71 -19.36
C LYS A 158 -6.47 -22.82 -20.60
N GLN A 159 -5.19 -22.47 -20.47
CA GLN A 159 -4.20 -22.58 -21.55
C GLN A 159 -3.64 -24.00 -21.68
N GLU A 160 -3.35 -24.66 -20.55
CA GLU A 160 -2.69 -25.96 -20.52
C GLU A 160 -3.66 -27.15 -20.64
N GLU A 161 -4.91 -27.00 -20.19
CA GLU A 161 -5.86 -28.09 -20.07
C GLU A 161 -7.08 -27.87 -20.98
N GLY A 162 -7.31 -28.81 -21.91
CA GLY A 162 -8.47 -28.75 -22.81
C GLY A 162 -9.81 -29.10 -22.14
N ARG A 163 -9.78 -29.67 -20.93
CA ARG A 163 -10.95 -30.12 -20.15
C ARG A 163 -10.69 -30.08 -18.64
N LEU A 164 -11.76 -29.99 -17.86
CA LEU A 164 -11.78 -30.11 -16.40
C LEU A 164 -13.08 -30.81 -15.97
N ASP A 165 -12.97 -32.05 -15.52
CA ASP A 165 -14.13 -32.88 -15.17
C ASP A 165 -14.49 -32.78 -13.68
N ILE A 166 -13.50 -32.62 -12.81
CA ILE A 166 -13.70 -32.61 -11.36
C ILE A 166 -12.85 -31.50 -10.72
N LEU A 167 -13.49 -30.57 -10.03
CA LEU A 167 -12.84 -29.56 -9.20
C LEU A 167 -13.10 -29.83 -7.73
N ILE A 168 -12.04 -30.06 -6.95
CA ILE A 168 -12.13 -30.32 -5.51
C ILE A 168 -11.53 -29.14 -4.73
N ASN A 169 -12.41 -28.32 -4.18
CA ASN A 169 -12.10 -27.21 -3.29
C ASN A 169 -11.91 -27.74 -1.86
N ASN A 170 -10.72 -28.27 -1.59
CA ASN A 170 -10.38 -28.99 -0.37
C ASN A 170 -9.52 -28.20 0.63
N ALA A 171 -8.65 -27.32 0.16
CA ALA A 171 -7.73 -26.58 1.03
C ALA A 171 -8.49 -25.80 2.12
N GLY A 172 -7.92 -25.73 3.32
CA GLY A 172 -8.48 -24.88 4.37
C GLY A 172 -7.58 -24.75 5.60
N ILE A 173 -7.83 -23.71 6.38
CA ILE A 173 -7.13 -23.42 7.64
C ILE A 173 -8.13 -23.08 8.76
N PRO A 174 -7.81 -23.40 10.04
CA PRO A 174 -8.60 -22.97 11.18
C PRO A 174 -8.36 -21.48 11.48
N ASP A 175 -9.19 -20.90 12.34
CA ASP A 175 -8.91 -19.57 12.89
C ASP A 175 -7.69 -19.67 13.83
N THR A 176 -6.73 -18.76 13.66
CA THR A 176 -5.57 -18.67 14.55
C THR A 176 -5.96 -17.88 15.81
N ASN A 177 -6.36 -18.59 16.87
CA ASN A 177 -6.54 -17.99 18.19
C ASN A 177 -5.17 -17.54 18.74
N THR A 178 -4.86 -16.25 18.67
CA THR A 178 -4.21 -15.60 19.81
C THR A 178 -5.29 -15.39 20.85
N HIS A 179 -5.01 -15.70 22.11
CA HIS A 179 -5.97 -15.72 23.22
C HIS A 179 -6.55 -14.34 23.63
N ASP A 180 -6.42 -13.33 22.77
CA ASP A 180 -6.93 -11.99 22.99
C ASP A 180 -8.04 -11.73 21.96
N GLU A 181 -9.28 -11.69 22.44
CA GLU A 181 -10.48 -11.36 21.63
C GLU A 181 -10.44 -9.94 21.03
N GLU A 182 -9.39 -9.15 21.30
CA GLU A 182 -9.14 -7.81 20.77
C GLU A 182 -8.22 -7.75 19.54
N LEU A 183 -7.56 -8.84 19.14
CA LEU A 183 -6.66 -8.81 17.97
C LEU A 183 -7.31 -9.53 16.78
N ASN A 184 -7.94 -8.75 15.89
CA ASN A 184 -8.41 -9.24 14.60
C ASN A 184 -7.29 -10.03 13.89
N PRO A 185 -7.56 -11.24 13.34
CA PRO A 185 -6.55 -11.95 12.56
C PRO A 185 -6.11 -11.07 11.39
N LEU A 186 -4.79 -10.90 11.24
CA LEU A 186 -4.18 -10.06 10.19
C LEU A 186 -4.86 -10.34 8.83
N PRO A 187 -5.39 -9.32 8.15
CA PRO A 187 -6.01 -9.50 6.85
C PRO A 187 -4.98 -9.99 5.83
N THR A 188 -5.44 -10.72 4.82
CA THR A 188 -4.66 -11.07 3.64
C THR A 188 -4.28 -9.82 2.86
N GLU A 189 -3.44 -9.98 1.82
CA GLU A 189 -3.16 -8.87 0.89
C GLU A 189 -4.40 -8.30 0.20
N ASP A 190 -5.47 -9.11 0.13
CA ASP A 190 -6.78 -8.74 -0.37
C ASP A 190 -7.71 -8.11 0.70
N GLY A 191 -7.22 -7.81 1.90
CA GLY A 191 -8.01 -7.18 2.95
C GLY A 191 -9.09 -8.09 3.56
N LEU A 192 -9.01 -9.41 3.38
CA LEU A 192 -9.99 -10.36 3.90
C LEU A 192 -9.40 -11.19 5.06
N SER A 193 -10.25 -11.73 5.93
CA SER A 193 -9.81 -12.70 6.94
C SER A 193 -9.15 -13.91 6.26
N GLN A 194 -7.96 -14.29 6.72
CA GLN A 194 -7.16 -15.34 6.09
C GLN A 194 -7.91 -16.69 6.00
N SER A 195 -8.59 -17.08 7.09
CA SER A 195 -9.34 -18.34 7.11
C SER A 195 -10.54 -18.28 6.17
N PHE A 196 -11.26 -17.15 6.14
CA PHE A 196 -12.46 -17.02 5.33
C PHE A 196 -12.14 -16.85 3.83
N GLN A 197 -11.05 -16.16 3.48
CA GLN A 197 -10.60 -16.07 2.09
C GLN A 197 -10.15 -17.43 1.56
N ILE A 198 -9.26 -18.12 2.28
CA ILE A 198 -8.74 -19.42 1.83
C ILE A 198 -9.87 -20.46 1.78
N ASN A 199 -10.73 -20.50 2.79
CA ASN A 199 -11.76 -21.52 2.87
C ASN A 199 -12.92 -21.27 1.89
N HIS A 200 -13.26 -20.02 1.61
CA HIS A 200 -14.43 -19.64 0.82
C HIS A 200 -14.13 -18.76 -0.40
N PHE A 201 -13.72 -17.49 -0.23
CA PHE A 201 -13.66 -16.52 -1.35
C PHE A 201 -12.75 -16.97 -2.49
N SER A 202 -11.56 -17.50 -2.19
CA SER A 202 -10.63 -17.91 -3.23
C SER A 202 -11.10 -19.16 -3.97
N HIS A 203 -11.80 -20.08 -3.30
CA HIS A 203 -12.46 -21.21 -3.96
C HIS A 203 -13.68 -20.78 -4.78
N PHE A 204 -14.46 -19.82 -4.28
CA PHE A 204 -15.57 -19.20 -5.02
C PHE A 204 -15.04 -18.57 -6.31
N LEU A 205 -14.00 -17.74 -6.22
CA LEU A 205 -13.37 -17.10 -7.38
C LEU A 205 -12.79 -18.14 -8.35
N LEU A 206 -12.02 -19.11 -7.86
CA LEU A 206 -11.43 -20.17 -8.68
C LEU A 206 -12.50 -20.95 -9.46
N THR A 207 -13.58 -21.34 -8.79
CA THR A 207 -14.68 -22.08 -9.41
C THR A 207 -15.35 -21.26 -10.51
N ASN A 208 -15.62 -19.97 -10.27
CA ASN A 208 -16.24 -19.10 -11.27
C ASN A 208 -15.31 -18.85 -12.47
N LEU A 209 -14.00 -18.72 -12.26
CA LEU A 209 -13.02 -18.52 -13.35
C LEU A 209 -12.84 -19.76 -14.24
N LEU A 210 -13.05 -20.95 -13.68
CA LEU A 210 -12.94 -22.24 -14.39
C LEU A 210 -14.31 -22.78 -14.87
N LEU A 211 -15.38 -22.01 -14.66
CA LEU A 211 -16.75 -22.47 -14.89
C LEU A 211 -17.02 -22.82 -16.35
N ASP A 212 -16.49 -22.04 -17.30
CA ASP A 212 -16.66 -22.32 -18.72
C ASP A 212 -15.95 -23.61 -19.14
N LEU A 213 -14.78 -23.89 -18.56
CA LEU A 213 -14.05 -25.13 -18.80
C LEU A 213 -14.80 -26.33 -18.20
N LEU A 214 -15.40 -26.18 -17.02
CA LEU A 214 -16.28 -27.18 -16.40
C LEU A 214 -17.51 -27.47 -17.26
N LYS A 215 -18.19 -26.43 -17.78
CA LYS A 215 -19.34 -26.57 -18.68
C LYS A 215 -18.97 -27.28 -19.98
N LYS A 216 -17.85 -26.90 -20.60
CA LYS A 216 -17.31 -27.56 -21.80
C LYS A 216 -17.01 -29.05 -21.56
N SER A 217 -16.69 -29.41 -20.33
CA SER A 217 -16.32 -30.77 -19.94
C SER A 217 -17.49 -31.58 -19.36
N ALA A 218 -18.72 -31.07 -19.45
CA ALA A 218 -19.90 -31.73 -18.90
C ALA A 218 -20.04 -33.18 -19.44
N PRO A 219 -20.42 -34.16 -18.60
CA PRO A 219 -20.77 -34.01 -17.18
C PRO A 219 -19.53 -33.75 -16.30
N SER A 220 -19.60 -32.70 -15.48
CA SER A 220 -18.50 -32.28 -14.58
C SER A 220 -19.01 -31.95 -13.18
N ARG A 221 -18.10 -31.94 -12.20
CA ARG A 221 -18.44 -31.91 -10.77
C ARG A 221 -17.57 -30.93 -9.98
N VAL A 222 -18.20 -30.15 -9.11
CA VAL A 222 -17.53 -29.25 -8.14
C VAL A 222 -17.79 -29.76 -6.72
N ILE A 223 -16.73 -30.13 -6.01
CA ILE A 223 -16.80 -30.64 -4.65
C ILE A 223 -16.20 -29.61 -3.69
N ASN A 224 -17.02 -29.10 -2.77
CA ASN A 224 -16.62 -28.12 -1.76
C ASN A 224 -16.50 -28.80 -0.39
N VAL A 225 -15.31 -28.79 0.20
CA VAL A 225 -15.09 -29.40 1.51
C VAL A 225 -15.59 -28.47 2.62
N THR A 226 -16.58 -28.95 3.37
CA THR A 226 -17.12 -28.33 4.58
C THR A 226 -16.69 -29.10 5.83
N SER A 227 -17.46 -29.04 6.91
CA SER A 227 -17.30 -29.81 8.14
C SER A 227 -18.61 -29.85 8.92
N ARG A 228 -18.76 -30.74 9.90
CA ARG A 228 -19.90 -30.73 10.86
C ARG A 228 -20.15 -29.37 11.53
N LEU A 229 -19.13 -28.55 11.68
CA LEU A 229 -19.24 -27.22 12.28
C LEU A 229 -20.03 -26.22 11.41
N ASN A 230 -20.46 -26.59 10.19
CA ASN A 230 -21.40 -25.80 9.40
C ASN A 230 -22.76 -25.60 10.11
N THR A 231 -23.13 -26.48 11.04
CA THR A 231 -24.38 -26.40 11.82
C THR A 231 -24.27 -25.52 13.06
N ALA A 232 -23.05 -25.17 13.49
CA ALA A 232 -22.80 -24.39 14.69
C ALA A 232 -23.34 -22.94 14.64
N PRO A 233 -23.32 -22.23 13.49
CA PRO A 233 -23.89 -20.89 13.41
C PRO A 233 -25.40 -20.90 13.71
N ARG A 234 -25.80 -20.24 14.81
CA ARG A 234 -27.20 -20.13 15.26
C ARG A 234 -27.92 -18.87 14.80
N ARG A 235 -27.17 -17.83 14.40
CA ARG A 235 -27.70 -16.58 13.84
C ARG A 235 -27.55 -16.60 12.32
N LYS A 236 -28.45 -15.90 11.62
CA LYS A 236 -28.27 -15.60 10.18
C LYS A 236 -26.87 -15.07 9.95
N LEU A 237 -26.31 -15.33 8.76
CA LEU A 237 -25.08 -14.65 8.35
C LEU A 237 -25.46 -13.17 8.18
N ASP A 238 -25.39 -12.44 9.29
CA ASP A 238 -25.48 -11.00 9.28
C ASP A 238 -24.20 -10.50 8.65
N PHE A 239 -24.36 -10.28 7.37
CA PHE A 239 -23.58 -9.39 6.60
C PHE A 239 -23.83 -7.99 7.27
N THR A 240 -22.92 -7.50 8.13
CA THR A 240 -22.75 -6.07 8.51
C THR A 240 -21.44 -5.50 7.96
N GLU A 241 -21.36 -4.19 7.69
CA GLU A 241 -20.13 -3.49 7.24
C GLU A 241 -18.90 -3.96 8.06
N GLY A 242 -17.93 -4.56 7.37
CA GLY A 242 -16.57 -4.71 7.89
C GLY A 242 -15.65 -3.71 7.18
N ASP A 243 -14.44 -3.51 7.71
CA ASP A 243 -13.35 -2.76 7.04
C ASP A 243 -13.17 -3.30 5.62
N GLY A 244 -13.86 -2.73 4.61
CA GLY A 244 -13.87 -3.35 3.28
C GLY A 244 -15.16 -3.45 2.43
N ASP A 245 -16.36 -2.95 2.79
CA ASP A 245 -17.71 -3.42 2.28
C ASP A 245 -17.73 -4.88 1.78
N VAL A 246 -17.19 -5.78 2.58
CA VAL A 246 -17.60 -7.17 2.53
C VAL A 246 -18.09 -7.44 3.91
N ARG A 247 -19.37 -7.79 3.97
CA ARG A 247 -20.04 -7.79 5.24
C ARG A 247 -19.61 -9.03 6.05
N TYR A 248 -19.13 -8.88 7.29
CA TYR A 248 -18.58 -9.99 8.09
C TYR A 248 -19.36 -10.26 9.37
N PRO A 249 -19.39 -11.52 9.81
CA PRO A 249 -20.06 -11.83 11.06
C PRO A 249 -19.13 -11.89 12.30
N LYS A 250 -19.58 -11.35 13.45
CA LYS A 250 -18.84 -11.16 14.72
C LYS A 250 -18.38 -12.43 15.51
N LEU A 251 -18.32 -13.64 14.93
CA LEU A 251 -17.86 -14.86 15.65
C LEU A 251 -17.16 -15.86 14.70
N THR A 252 -16.17 -16.61 15.22
CA THR A 252 -15.31 -17.64 14.56
C THR A 252 -15.50 -17.81 13.05
N PHE A 253 -14.63 -17.15 12.26
CA PHE A 253 -14.63 -17.14 10.80
C PHE A 253 -14.61 -18.54 10.16
N TYR A 254 -14.04 -19.54 10.85
CA TYR A 254 -13.99 -20.92 10.36
C TYR A 254 -15.37 -21.56 10.20
N THR A 255 -16.21 -21.53 11.24
CA THR A 255 -17.53 -22.20 11.24
C THR A 255 -18.46 -21.58 10.20
N ARG A 256 -18.37 -20.26 10.03
CA ARG A 256 -19.13 -19.49 9.04
C ARG A 256 -18.60 -19.69 7.63
N GLY A 257 -17.28 -19.83 7.44
CA GLY A 257 -16.69 -20.27 6.17
C GLY A 257 -17.18 -21.63 5.73
N LYS A 258 -17.35 -22.56 6.68
CA LYS A 258 -17.87 -23.90 6.41
C LYS A 258 -19.38 -23.88 6.08
N LEU A 259 -20.17 -23.01 6.71
CA LEU A 259 -21.56 -22.77 6.31
C LEU A 259 -21.64 -22.11 4.92
N ALA A 260 -20.80 -21.11 4.63
CA ALA A 260 -20.74 -20.42 3.35
C ALA A 260 -20.44 -21.39 2.19
N ASN A 261 -19.58 -22.39 2.41
CA ASN A 261 -19.33 -23.44 1.41
C ASN A 261 -20.58 -24.28 1.08
N VAL A 262 -21.44 -24.55 2.07
CA VAL A 262 -22.70 -25.29 1.84
C VAL A 262 -23.72 -24.42 1.09
N LEU A 263 -23.86 -23.15 1.49
CA LEU A 263 -24.72 -22.18 0.79
C LEU A 263 -24.28 -22.01 -0.67
N PHE A 264 -22.97 -21.86 -0.90
CA PHE A 264 -22.39 -21.77 -2.23
C PHE A 264 -22.60 -23.04 -3.06
N THR A 265 -22.40 -24.23 -2.48
CA THR A 265 -22.71 -25.50 -3.17
C THR A 265 -24.16 -25.54 -3.66
N LYS A 266 -25.11 -25.16 -2.81
CA LYS A 266 -26.53 -25.20 -3.16
C LYS A 266 -26.89 -24.15 -4.21
N GLU A 267 -26.38 -22.93 -4.06
CA GLU A 267 -26.60 -21.86 -5.04
C GLU A 267 -25.95 -22.16 -6.40
N LEU A 268 -24.74 -22.73 -6.39
CA LEU A 268 -24.06 -23.16 -7.62
C LEU A 268 -24.85 -24.26 -8.34
N ALA A 269 -25.42 -25.22 -7.60
CA ALA A 269 -26.26 -26.26 -8.18
C ALA A 269 -27.51 -25.69 -8.87
N VAL A 270 -28.17 -24.70 -8.25
CA VAL A 270 -29.33 -24.00 -8.85
C VAL A 270 -28.91 -23.26 -10.12
N ARG A 271 -27.80 -22.49 -10.08
CA ARG A 271 -27.33 -21.71 -11.23
C ARG A 271 -26.83 -22.57 -12.39
N MET A 272 -26.39 -23.80 -12.12
CA MET A 272 -25.87 -24.75 -13.11
C MET A 272 -26.92 -25.75 -13.61
N GLU A 273 -28.19 -25.57 -13.23
CA GLU A 273 -29.28 -26.39 -13.74
C GLU A 273 -29.32 -26.31 -15.28
N GLY A 274 -29.42 -27.46 -15.95
CA GLY A 274 -29.39 -27.56 -17.41
C GLY A 274 -28.00 -27.51 -18.08
N THR A 275 -26.91 -27.19 -17.36
CA THR A 275 -25.56 -27.12 -17.97
C THR A 275 -24.74 -28.40 -17.85
N GLY A 276 -25.24 -29.43 -17.16
CA GLY A 276 -24.52 -30.68 -16.89
C GLY A 276 -23.38 -30.56 -15.86
N VAL A 277 -23.27 -29.42 -15.16
CA VAL A 277 -22.31 -29.22 -14.06
C VAL A 277 -23.03 -29.44 -12.74
N THR A 278 -22.50 -30.31 -11.89
CA THR A 278 -23.08 -30.63 -10.58
C THR A 278 -22.20 -30.15 -9.43
N SER A 279 -22.78 -29.86 -8.27
CA SER A 279 -22.04 -29.40 -7.09
C SER A 279 -22.42 -30.16 -5.83
N TYR A 280 -21.43 -30.49 -5.00
CA TYR A 280 -21.60 -31.27 -3.77
C TYR A 280 -20.78 -30.66 -2.62
N ALA A 281 -21.33 -30.69 -1.41
CA ALA A 281 -20.63 -30.29 -0.20
C ALA A 281 -20.26 -31.55 0.59
N VAL A 282 -19.02 -31.64 1.06
CA VAL A 282 -18.52 -32.84 1.74
C VAL A 282 -18.10 -32.52 3.15
N ASP A 283 -18.68 -33.22 4.12
CA ASP A 283 -18.18 -33.29 5.49
C ASP A 283 -17.31 -34.54 5.62
N PRO A 284 -15.99 -34.38 5.81
CA PRO A 284 -15.09 -35.53 5.83
C PRO A 284 -15.07 -36.24 7.20
N GLY A 285 -15.67 -35.66 8.25
CA GLY A 285 -15.60 -36.20 9.61
C GLY A 285 -14.35 -35.76 10.38
N ILE A 286 -14.14 -36.33 11.59
CA ILE A 286 -12.98 -36.01 12.43
C ILE A 286 -11.76 -36.84 11.99
N ILE A 287 -10.89 -36.22 11.20
CA ILE A 287 -9.69 -36.86 10.63
C ILE A 287 -8.45 -36.18 11.19
N PHE A 288 -7.43 -36.98 11.48
CA PHE A 288 -6.15 -36.45 11.92
C PHE A 288 -5.45 -35.81 10.72
N THR A 289 -5.42 -34.48 10.70
CA THR A 289 -4.75 -33.70 9.66
C THR A 289 -3.81 -32.71 10.31
N ASN A 290 -2.77 -32.30 9.59
CA ASN A 290 -1.76 -31.34 10.08
C ASN A 290 -2.32 -29.92 10.30
N ILE A 291 -3.63 -29.70 10.11
CA ILE A 291 -4.31 -28.41 10.33
C ILE A 291 -4.13 -27.91 11.78
N TRP A 292 -3.99 -28.81 12.76
CA TRP A 292 -3.87 -28.48 14.19
C TRP A 292 -2.42 -28.52 14.72
N GLU A 293 -1.44 -28.86 13.88
CA GLU A 293 -0.05 -29.13 14.27
C GLU A 293 0.64 -27.93 14.93
N LYS A 294 0.17 -26.70 14.66
CA LYS A 294 0.70 -25.46 15.27
C LYS A 294 0.05 -25.06 16.60
N GLN A 295 -1.10 -25.63 16.98
CA GLN A 295 -1.81 -25.27 18.22
C GLN A 295 -1.49 -26.20 19.40
N ILE A 296 -0.93 -27.39 19.15
CA ILE A 296 -0.66 -28.39 20.19
C ILE A 296 0.84 -28.47 20.46
N VAL A 297 1.24 -28.31 21.74
CA VAL A 297 2.64 -28.36 22.16
C VAL A 297 3.23 -29.76 21.91
N ARG A 298 4.40 -29.83 21.26
CA ARG A 298 5.02 -31.04 20.68
C ARG A 298 5.20 -32.21 21.66
N TRP A 299 5.35 -31.94 22.97
CA TRP A 299 5.44 -32.98 24.01
C TRP A 299 4.07 -33.53 24.45
N LYS A 300 3.00 -32.71 24.44
CA LYS A 300 1.62 -33.19 24.63
C LYS A 300 1.18 -34.10 23.47
N LEU A 301 1.70 -33.83 22.27
CA LEU A 301 1.48 -34.63 21.07
C LEU A 301 2.02 -36.06 21.19
N MET A 302 3.16 -36.26 21.87
CA MET A 302 3.74 -37.59 22.09
C MET A 302 2.98 -38.41 23.16
N ALA A 303 2.61 -37.81 24.29
CA ALA A 303 1.90 -38.52 25.37
C ALA A 303 0.46 -38.94 24.98
N ILE A 304 -0.19 -38.20 24.08
CA ILE A 304 -1.57 -38.50 23.64
C ILE A 304 -1.56 -39.34 22.34
N SER A 305 -0.42 -39.53 21.68
CA SER A 305 -0.30 -40.19 20.35
C SER A 305 -0.96 -41.57 20.27
N ALA A 306 -0.84 -42.40 21.32
CA ALA A 306 -1.49 -43.71 21.41
C ALA A 306 -3.03 -43.62 21.50
N LEU A 307 -3.54 -42.61 22.24
CA LEU A 307 -4.98 -42.32 22.33
C LEU A 307 -5.50 -41.69 21.02
N PHE A 308 -4.67 -40.89 20.34
CA PHE A 308 -4.95 -40.28 19.03
C PHE A 308 -5.09 -41.32 17.92
N TRP A 309 -4.24 -42.35 17.87
CA TRP A 309 -4.37 -43.46 16.91
C TRP A 309 -5.71 -44.21 17.06
N LEU A 310 -6.19 -44.33 18.29
CA LEU A 310 -7.47 -44.98 18.61
C LEU A 310 -8.70 -44.12 18.24
N LEU A 311 -8.56 -42.79 18.16
CA LEU A 311 -9.67 -41.85 17.98
C LEU A 311 -9.83 -41.33 16.54
N PHE A 312 -8.78 -41.19 15.74
CA PHE A 312 -8.84 -40.52 14.44
C PHE A 312 -8.74 -41.46 13.23
N CYS A 313 -9.42 -41.13 12.12
CA CYS A 313 -9.34 -41.88 10.86
C CYS A 313 -8.11 -41.49 10.02
N ASP A 314 -7.63 -42.42 9.20
CA ASP A 314 -6.54 -42.22 8.24
C ASP A 314 -6.95 -41.33 7.05
N GLU A 315 -5.94 -40.82 6.32
CA GLU A 315 -6.12 -39.90 5.19
C GLU A 315 -6.98 -40.46 4.04
N ILE A 316 -6.92 -41.78 3.80
CA ILE A 316 -7.69 -42.44 2.73
C ILE A 316 -9.13 -42.61 3.15
N SER A 317 -9.37 -43.07 4.38
CA SER A 317 -10.72 -43.16 4.96
C SER A 317 -11.41 -41.80 4.98
N GLY A 318 -10.67 -40.74 5.31
CA GLY A 318 -11.18 -39.37 5.30
C GLY A 318 -11.52 -38.81 3.92
N ALA A 319 -10.88 -39.32 2.87
CA ALA A 319 -11.14 -38.94 1.49
C ALA A 319 -12.35 -39.65 0.86
N GLN A 320 -12.87 -40.73 1.45
CA GLN A 320 -13.86 -41.59 0.81
C GLN A 320 -15.15 -40.87 0.42
N THR A 321 -15.67 -39.98 1.27
CA THR A 321 -16.88 -39.21 0.94
C THR A 321 -16.60 -38.21 -0.20
N THR A 322 -15.41 -37.60 -0.22
CA THR A 322 -14.96 -36.74 -1.32
C THR A 322 -14.88 -37.51 -2.63
N VAL A 323 -14.27 -38.69 -2.62
CA VAL A 323 -14.18 -39.59 -3.78
C VAL A 323 -15.58 -40.03 -4.22
N HIS A 324 -16.46 -40.39 -3.29
CA HIS A 324 -17.84 -40.74 -3.58
C HIS A 324 -18.59 -39.61 -4.30
N CYS A 325 -18.52 -38.38 -3.81
CA CYS A 325 -19.10 -37.23 -4.50
C CYS A 325 -18.46 -36.97 -5.87
N ALA A 326 -17.17 -37.24 -6.01
CA ALA A 326 -16.44 -37.08 -7.25
C ALA A 326 -16.82 -38.10 -8.34
N ILE A 327 -17.27 -39.31 -7.98
CA ILE A 327 -17.45 -40.38 -8.99
C ILE A 327 -18.79 -41.11 -8.96
N ALA A 328 -19.54 -41.14 -7.86
CA ALA A 328 -20.75 -41.97 -7.77
C ALA A 328 -21.90 -41.41 -8.61
N ASP A 329 -22.71 -42.28 -9.19
CA ASP A 329 -23.91 -41.89 -9.96
C ASP A 329 -25.13 -41.69 -9.06
N GLY A 330 -26.15 -40.99 -9.57
CA GLY A 330 -27.43 -40.79 -8.86
C GLY A 330 -27.36 -39.81 -7.67
N LEU A 331 -26.28 -39.06 -7.53
CA LEU A 331 -26.13 -38.06 -6.47
C LEU A 331 -26.98 -36.82 -6.74
N LYS A 332 -27.70 -36.36 -5.72
CA LYS A 332 -28.43 -35.09 -5.75
C LYS A 332 -27.46 -33.91 -5.65
N SER A 333 -27.42 -33.08 -6.69
CA SER A 333 -26.65 -31.82 -6.74
C SER A 333 -27.18 -30.84 -5.68
N GLY A 334 -26.29 -30.06 -5.07
CA GLY A 334 -26.60 -29.08 -4.02
C GLY A 334 -26.70 -29.66 -2.60
N TYR A 335 -26.49 -30.97 -2.42
CA TYR A 335 -26.62 -31.64 -1.12
C TYR A 335 -25.28 -31.74 -0.38
N VAL A 336 -25.35 -31.86 0.95
CA VAL A 336 -24.22 -32.19 1.82
C VAL A 336 -24.13 -33.70 1.99
N TYR A 337 -22.93 -34.27 1.86
CA TYR A 337 -22.68 -35.69 2.05
C TYR A 337 -21.74 -35.92 3.23
N PHE A 338 -22.03 -36.97 4.00
CA PHE A 338 -21.23 -37.48 5.11
C PHE A 338 -21.31 -39.02 5.09
N ASP A 339 -20.18 -39.71 5.29
CA ASP A 339 -20.12 -41.18 5.29
C ASP A 339 -20.73 -41.80 4.01
N CYS A 340 -20.37 -41.22 2.86
CA CYS A 340 -20.87 -41.56 1.52
C CYS A 340 -22.41 -41.57 1.37
N ARG A 341 -23.13 -40.74 2.14
CA ARG A 341 -24.60 -40.59 2.05
C ARG A 341 -25.04 -39.13 2.24
N PRO A 342 -26.23 -38.75 1.76
CA PRO A 342 -26.81 -37.44 2.06
C PRO A 342 -26.93 -37.22 3.58
N SER A 343 -26.34 -36.13 4.08
CA SER A 343 -26.39 -35.76 5.49
C SER A 343 -27.75 -35.13 5.82
N LYS A 344 -28.35 -35.58 6.93
CA LYS A 344 -29.52 -34.92 7.53
C LYS A 344 -29.13 -33.73 8.42
N HIS A 345 -27.84 -33.63 8.79
CA HIS A 345 -27.32 -32.62 9.71
C HIS A 345 -26.76 -31.44 8.92
N VAL A 346 -27.67 -30.62 8.41
CA VAL A 346 -27.34 -29.40 7.64
C VAL A 346 -28.00 -28.22 8.35
N ASN A 347 -27.33 -27.07 8.34
CA ASN A 347 -27.89 -25.86 8.92
C ASN A 347 -29.21 -25.49 8.22
N HIS A 348 -30.26 -25.16 8.98
CA HIS A 348 -31.56 -24.76 8.46
C HIS A 348 -31.48 -23.56 7.50
N MET A 349 -30.51 -22.67 7.69
CA MET A 349 -30.25 -21.50 6.83
C MET A 349 -29.90 -21.86 5.39
N VAL A 350 -29.47 -23.09 5.12
CA VAL A 350 -29.11 -23.53 3.75
C VAL A 350 -30.31 -23.46 2.80
N ASN A 351 -31.54 -23.56 3.33
CA ASN A 351 -32.75 -23.48 2.53
C ASN A 351 -33.21 -22.04 2.23
N ASP A 352 -32.69 -21.04 2.92
CA ASP A 352 -32.99 -19.61 2.69
C ASP A 352 -32.41 -19.17 1.33
N GLU A 353 -33.27 -18.81 0.38
CA GLU A 353 -32.87 -18.42 -0.98
C GLU A 353 -32.23 -17.04 -1.05
N ASP A 354 -32.81 -16.07 -0.34
CA ASP A 354 -32.30 -14.70 -0.30
C ASP A 354 -30.89 -14.67 0.29
N LEU A 355 -30.66 -15.45 1.33
CA LEU A 355 -29.35 -15.57 1.95
C LEU A 355 -28.30 -16.17 1.00
N ARG A 356 -28.68 -17.17 0.19
CA ARG A 356 -27.78 -17.78 -0.80
C ARG A 356 -27.39 -16.80 -1.91
N LYS A 357 -28.38 -16.06 -2.46
CA LYS A 357 -28.14 -15.02 -3.47
C LYS A 357 -27.29 -13.88 -2.91
N GLN A 358 -27.59 -13.45 -1.69
CA GLN A 358 -26.81 -12.41 -1.02
C GLN A 358 -25.35 -12.84 -0.79
N LEU A 359 -25.11 -14.08 -0.33
CA LEU A 359 -23.76 -14.61 -0.20
C LEU A 359 -23.04 -14.62 -1.55
N TRP A 360 -23.71 -15.04 -2.63
CA TRP A 360 -23.13 -15.05 -3.97
C TRP A 360 -22.67 -13.64 -4.40
N ASP A 361 -23.52 -12.63 -4.24
CA ASP A 361 -23.21 -11.26 -4.64
C ASP A 361 -22.09 -10.65 -3.81
N VAL A 362 -22.08 -10.91 -2.50
CA VAL A 362 -20.99 -10.50 -1.60
C VAL A 362 -19.68 -11.19 -1.98
N SER A 363 -19.72 -12.50 -2.25
CA SER A 363 -18.56 -13.27 -2.68
C SER A 363 -18.02 -12.80 -4.03
N LEU A 364 -18.90 -12.44 -4.97
CA LEU A 364 -18.53 -11.85 -6.25
C LEU A 364 -17.87 -10.48 -6.06
N LYS A 365 -18.54 -9.53 -5.39
CA LYS A 365 -18.01 -8.17 -5.14
C LYS A 365 -16.68 -8.22 -4.40
N GLY A 366 -16.58 -8.99 -3.31
CA GLY A 366 -15.37 -9.13 -2.52
C GLY A 366 -14.19 -9.71 -3.30
N SER A 367 -14.45 -10.63 -4.24
CA SER A 367 -13.41 -11.23 -5.10
C SER A 367 -12.88 -10.29 -6.20
N PHE A 368 -13.57 -9.18 -6.48
CA PHE A 368 -13.20 -8.19 -7.51
C PHE A 368 -12.77 -6.83 -6.93
N GLN A 369 -13.12 -6.49 -5.69
CA GLN A 369 -12.92 -5.14 -5.10
C GLN A 369 -11.78 -5.01 -4.07
N SER A 370 -11.08 -6.10 -3.71
CA SER A 370 -10.13 -6.13 -2.58
C SER A 370 -9.04 -5.04 -2.59
N ASN A 371 -8.63 -4.57 -3.76
CA ASN A 371 -7.51 -3.62 -3.89
C ASN A 371 -7.84 -2.15 -3.59
N ARG A 372 -9.08 -1.75 -3.30
CA ARG A 372 -9.42 -0.30 -3.14
C ARG A 372 -9.50 0.20 -1.71
N ARG A 373 -9.59 -0.68 -0.71
CA ARG A 373 -9.90 -0.29 0.68
C ARG A 373 -8.78 -0.46 1.69
N THR A 374 -7.73 -1.19 1.34
CA THR A 374 -6.51 -1.19 2.15
C THR A 374 -5.73 0.09 1.88
N VAL A 375 -5.04 0.60 2.90
CA VAL A 375 -4.15 1.77 2.80
C VAL A 375 -3.15 1.60 1.64
N LYS A 376 -2.64 0.38 1.43
CA LYS A 376 -1.72 0.05 0.32
C LYS A 376 -2.39 0.11 -1.05
N GLY A 377 -3.62 -0.36 -1.14
CA GLY A 377 -4.40 -0.32 -2.38
C GLY A 377 -4.80 1.09 -2.78
N TYR A 378 -5.29 1.88 -1.81
CA TYR A 378 -5.70 3.27 -2.00
C TYR A 378 -4.51 4.18 -2.32
N PHE A 379 -3.40 4.09 -1.58
CA PHE A 379 -2.26 5.00 -1.75
C PHE A 379 -1.16 4.54 -2.70
N LEU A 380 -1.06 3.26 -3.10
CA LEU A 380 0.06 2.76 -3.95
C LEU A 380 -0.38 1.94 -5.15
N ALA A 381 -1.70 1.82 -5.38
CA ALA A 381 -2.23 1.01 -6.46
C ALA A 381 -1.70 -0.44 -6.49
N GLY A 382 -1.35 -1.00 -5.31
CA GLY A 382 -0.82 -2.35 -5.17
C GLY A 382 0.61 -2.59 -5.68
N ARG A 383 1.38 -1.54 -6.05
CA ARG A 383 2.73 -1.67 -6.67
C ARG A 383 2.73 -2.59 -7.90
N GLU A 384 1.73 -2.47 -8.77
CA GLU A 384 1.64 -3.31 -9.97
C GLU A 384 1.76 -2.52 -11.28
N MET A 385 2.00 -1.21 -11.20
CA MET A 385 1.93 -0.32 -12.36
C MET A 385 3.12 -0.52 -13.31
N LEU A 386 2.82 -0.52 -14.60
CA LEU A 386 3.82 -0.58 -15.66
C LEU A 386 4.45 0.80 -15.90
N TRP A 387 5.59 0.80 -16.57
CA TRP A 387 6.40 2.00 -16.81
C TRP A 387 5.66 3.10 -17.59
N LEU A 388 4.82 2.73 -18.58
CA LEU A 388 4.13 3.70 -19.43
C LEU A 388 3.08 4.51 -18.64
N PRO A 389 2.12 3.89 -17.89
CA PRO A 389 1.21 4.65 -17.06
C PRO A 389 1.91 5.52 -16.01
N VAL A 390 2.97 5.01 -15.38
CA VAL A 390 3.71 5.78 -14.38
C VAL A 390 4.43 6.96 -15.02
N GLY A 391 5.09 6.78 -16.17
CA GLY A 391 5.81 7.87 -16.83
C GLY A 391 4.90 8.99 -17.36
N ALA A 392 3.76 8.62 -17.96
CA ALA A 392 2.74 9.58 -18.36
C ALA A 392 2.17 10.33 -17.14
N SER A 393 1.91 9.61 -16.04
CA SER A 393 1.45 10.20 -14.79
C SER A 393 2.50 11.16 -14.20
N LEU A 394 3.79 10.80 -14.16
CA LEU A 394 4.88 11.70 -13.71
C LEU A 394 4.95 13.00 -14.54
N PHE A 395 4.70 12.92 -15.85
CA PHE A 395 4.63 14.09 -16.71
C PHE A 395 3.38 14.94 -16.43
N VAL A 396 2.19 14.34 -16.38
CA VAL A 396 0.92 15.07 -16.23
C VAL A 396 0.76 15.70 -14.85
N CYS A 397 1.23 15.10 -13.75
CA CYS A 397 1.18 15.82 -12.46
C CYS A 397 2.09 17.03 -12.40
N ASN A 398 3.08 17.11 -13.29
CA ASN A 398 3.85 18.33 -13.44
C ASN A 398 3.11 19.32 -14.35
N ILE A 399 2.69 18.89 -15.53
CA ILE A 399 2.04 19.77 -16.52
C ILE A 399 0.55 19.95 -16.19
N GLY A 400 0.29 20.80 -15.19
CA GLY A 400 -1.04 21.28 -14.82
C GLY A 400 -1.45 22.57 -15.53
N CYS A 401 -2.57 23.16 -15.11
CA CYS A 401 -3.07 24.43 -15.65
C CYS A 401 -2.11 25.58 -15.32
N GLY A 402 -1.41 25.49 -14.18
CA GLY A 402 -0.36 26.44 -13.81
C GLY A 402 0.77 26.54 -14.85
N HIS A 403 1.08 25.48 -15.59
CA HIS A 403 2.07 25.52 -16.68
C HIS A 403 1.47 26.14 -17.94
N PHE A 404 0.24 25.78 -18.32
CA PHE A 404 -0.41 26.38 -19.50
C PHE A 404 -0.60 27.90 -19.37
N ILE A 405 -0.87 28.39 -18.16
CA ILE A 405 -1.07 29.82 -17.91
C ILE A 405 0.26 30.50 -17.59
N GLY A 406 0.98 29.98 -16.59
CA GLY A 406 2.20 30.62 -16.10
C GLY A 406 3.39 30.43 -17.02
N LEU A 407 3.68 29.20 -17.48
CA LEU A 407 4.85 28.93 -18.33
C LEU A 407 4.70 29.56 -19.71
N ALA A 408 3.49 29.53 -20.29
CA ALA A 408 3.20 30.24 -21.53
C ALA A 408 3.26 31.76 -21.36
N GLY A 409 2.79 32.30 -20.22
CA GLY A 409 2.89 33.73 -19.91
C GLY A 409 4.33 34.20 -19.79
N MET A 410 5.17 33.44 -19.08
CA MET A 410 6.62 33.68 -19.03
C MET A 410 7.27 33.59 -20.41
N GLY A 411 6.84 32.65 -21.25
CA GLY A 411 7.28 32.56 -22.64
C GLY A 411 6.89 33.81 -23.44
N ALA A 412 5.66 34.28 -23.30
CA ALA A 412 5.16 35.49 -23.95
C ALA A 412 5.91 36.75 -23.49
N GLU A 413 6.38 36.78 -22.25
CA GLU A 413 7.03 37.94 -21.68
C GLU A 413 8.55 37.96 -21.92
N GLY A 414 9.22 36.89 -21.51
CA GLY A 414 10.67 36.77 -21.48
C GLY A 414 11.26 35.90 -22.59
N GLY A 415 10.48 35.12 -23.33
CA GLY A 415 10.96 34.23 -24.39
C GLY A 415 11.38 32.83 -23.91
N ILE A 416 12.30 32.18 -24.62
CA ILE A 416 12.54 30.73 -24.48
C ILE A 416 13.34 30.32 -23.24
N ALA A 417 14.02 31.23 -22.53
CA ALA A 417 14.91 30.85 -21.43
C ALA A 417 14.19 30.13 -20.29
N VAL A 418 12.89 30.36 -20.12
CA VAL A 418 12.05 29.64 -19.14
C VAL A 418 11.98 28.13 -19.43
N ALA A 419 12.29 27.70 -20.66
CA ALA A 419 12.43 26.27 -21.00
C ALA A 419 13.55 25.58 -20.21
N SER A 420 14.49 26.34 -19.64
CA SER A 420 15.52 25.81 -18.73
C SER A 420 14.92 25.00 -17.58
N PHE A 421 13.75 25.38 -17.04
CA PHE A 421 13.06 24.64 -15.97
C PHE A 421 12.64 23.23 -16.44
N GLU A 422 12.16 23.12 -17.68
CA GLU A 422 11.67 21.87 -18.25
C GLU A 422 12.82 20.95 -18.67
N ILE A 423 13.83 21.52 -19.33
CA ILE A 423 15.00 20.79 -19.82
C ILE A 423 15.87 20.32 -18.64
N ASN A 424 16.06 21.14 -17.60
CA ASN A 424 16.77 20.73 -16.39
C ASN A 424 16.07 19.55 -15.69
N GLY A 425 14.74 19.55 -15.67
CA GLY A 425 13.94 18.45 -15.15
C GLY A 425 14.25 17.09 -15.79
N MET A 426 14.66 17.06 -17.06
CA MET A 426 15.08 15.82 -17.75
C MET A 426 16.28 15.16 -17.05
N LEU A 427 17.27 15.95 -16.64
CA LEU A 427 18.47 15.45 -15.96
C LEU A 427 18.14 14.97 -14.54
N VAL A 428 17.31 15.72 -13.83
CA VAL A 428 16.94 15.37 -12.45
C VAL A 428 16.03 14.14 -12.40
N LEU A 429 15.23 13.86 -13.44
CA LEU A 429 14.50 12.61 -13.56
C LEU A 429 15.43 11.38 -13.67
N VAL A 430 16.60 11.51 -14.31
CA VAL A 430 17.65 10.47 -14.24
C VAL A 430 18.15 10.32 -12.81
N CYS A 431 18.37 11.43 -12.11
CA CYS A 431 18.76 11.40 -10.70
C CYS A 431 17.71 10.67 -9.83
N LEU A 432 16.42 10.92 -10.03
CA LEU A 432 15.35 10.17 -9.37
C LEU A 432 15.47 8.66 -9.67
N GLY A 433 15.54 8.30 -10.96
CA GLY A 433 15.55 6.91 -11.42
C GLY A 433 16.75 6.09 -10.94
N TRP A 434 17.93 6.71 -10.94
CA TRP A 434 19.18 6.02 -10.65
C TRP A 434 19.73 6.30 -9.27
N LEU A 435 19.54 7.45 -8.63
CA LEU A 435 20.10 7.71 -7.29
C LEU A 435 19.09 7.43 -6.18
N PHE A 436 17.88 7.97 -6.30
CA PHE A 436 16.88 7.98 -5.21
C PHE A 436 16.04 6.69 -5.17
N LEU A 437 15.42 6.31 -6.29
CA LEU A 437 14.50 5.16 -6.33
C LEU A 437 15.12 3.84 -5.87
N PRO A 438 16.38 3.50 -6.21
CA PRO A 438 16.96 2.24 -5.72
C PRO A 438 17.05 2.17 -4.20
N VAL A 439 17.21 3.32 -3.52
CA VAL A 439 17.22 3.40 -2.05
C VAL A 439 15.81 3.35 -1.50
N TYR A 440 14.85 4.09 -2.07
CA TYR A 440 13.46 4.06 -1.60
C TYR A 440 12.82 2.68 -1.76
N PHE A 441 13.10 1.98 -2.86
CA PHE A 441 12.65 0.59 -3.05
C PHE A 441 13.30 -0.36 -2.04
N ALA A 442 14.60 -0.22 -1.75
CA ALA A 442 15.30 -1.03 -0.75
C ALA A 442 14.78 -0.79 0.67
N ALA A 443 14.49 0.47 1.01
CA ALA A 443 13.93 0.88 2.30
C ALA A 443 12.45 0.47 2.51
N GLN A 444 11.79 0.03 1.44
CA GLN A 444 10.38 -0.36 1.40
C GLN A 444 9.43 0.69 2.01
N VAL A 445 9.72 1.96 1.76
CA VAL A 445 8.95 3.09 2.28
C VAL A 445 7.75 3.40 1.39
N TYR A 446 6.80 4.13 1.96
CA TYR A 446 5.63 4.63 1.25
C TYR A 446 5.63 6.16 1.13
N THR A 447 6.22 6.85 2.10
CA THR A 447 6.38 8.30 2.09
C THR A 447 7.84 8.70 2.26
N THR A 448 8.24 9.83 1.68
CA THR A 448 9.58 10.40 1.89
C THR A 448 9.85 10.72 3.38
N PRO A 449 8.90 11.27 4.16
CA PRO A 449 9.05 11.38 5.62
C PRO A 449 9.35 10.05 6.32
N GLU A 450 8.69 8.96 5.91
CA GLU A 450 8.94 7.63 6.47
C GLU A 450 10.38 7.15 6.20
N TYR A 451 10.92 7.44 5.01
CA TYR A 451 12.31 7.19 4.68
C TYR A 451 13.26 7.94 5.61
N LEU A 452 13.05 9.25 5.80
CA LEU A 452 13.90 10.05 6.67
C LEU A 452 13.83 9.57 8.13
N ARG A 453 12.66 9.13 8.60
CA ARG A 453 12.52 8.46 9.90
C ARG A 453 13.38 7.20 9.99
N LYS A 454 13.29 6.31 8.99
CA LYS A 454 14.10 5.07 8.98
C LYS A 454 15.60 5.39 8.92
N ARG A 455 15.99 6.41 8.15
CA ARG A 455 17.38 6.83 7.95
C ARG A 455 18.02 7.47 9.19
N PHE A 456 17.27 8.26 9.95
CA PHE A 456 17.81 9.01 11.09
C PHE A 456 17.34 8.50 12.46
N GLY A 457 16.36 7.61 12.53
CA GLY A 457 15.87 6.97 13.75
C GLY A 457 14.88 7.82 14.58
N GLY A 458 14.91 9.14 14.43
CA GLY A 458 14.06 10.06 15.21
C GLY A 458 12.74 10.46 14.55
N GLN A 459 11.82 10.99 15.36
CA GLN A 459 10.47 11.42 14.94
C GLN A 459 10.40 12.91 14.56
N ARG A 460 11.40 13.72 14.94
CA ARG A 460 11.38 15.18 14.73
C ARG A 460 11.42 15.53 13.25
N ILE A 461 12.36 14.94 12.51
CA ILE A 461 12.52 15.16 11.07
C ILE A 461 11.29 14.72 10.28
N ARG A 462 10.67 13.60 10.67
CA ARG A 462 9.45 13.10 10.02
C ARG A 462 8.31 14.10 10.09
N VAL A 463 8.03 14.63 11.28
CA VAL A 463 6.94 15.60 11.48
C VAL A 463 7.28 16.93 10.83
N TYR A 464 8.52 17.41 10.98
CA TYR A 464 8.99 18.61 10.28
C TYR A 464 8.71 18.50 8.78
N PHE A 465 9.15 17.41 8.16
CA PHE A 465 9.00 17.22 6.72
C PHE A 465 7.53 17.12 6.34
N ALA A 466 6.73 16.35 7.09
CA ALA A 466 5.30 16.22 6.82
C ALA A 466 4.57 17.57 6.85
N CYS A 467 4.81 18.39 7.88
CA CYS A 467 4.25 19.73 7.99
C CYS A 467 4.74 20.64 6.85
N PHE A 468 6.05 20.63 6.57
CA PHE A 468 6.64 21.40 5.49
C PHE A 468 6.01 21.05 4.13
N THR A 469 5.88 19.76 3.80
CA THR A 469 5.25 19.29 2.56
C THR A 469 3.78 19.74 2.45
N LEU A 470 3.02 19.71 3.55
CA LEU A 470 1.63 20.18 3.54
C LEU A 470 1.55 21.69 3.29
N VAL A 471 2.36 22.49 4.00
CA VAL A 471 2.40 23.95 3.84
C VAL A 471 2.82 24.33 2.42
N ILE A 472 3.93 23.78 1.91
CA ILE A 472 4.40 24.12 0.57
C ILE A 472 3.41 23.66 -0.50
N SER A 473 2.71 22.53 -0.30
CA SER A 473 1.66 22.09 -1.24
C SER A 473 0.51 23.09 -1.32
N VAL A 474 0.12 23.71 -0.21
CA VAL A 474 -0.88 24.78 -0.21
C VAL A 474 -0.35 26.03 -0.93
N LEU A 475 0.88 26.46 -0.61
CA LEU A 475 1.44 27.72 -1.11
C LEU A 475 1.78 27.68 -2.61
N THR A 476 2.36 26.57 -3.10
CA THR A 476 2.93 26.51 -4.46
C THR A 476 2.16 25.63 -5.43
N LYS A 477 1.30 24.74 -4.96
CA LYS A 477 0.59 23.78 -5.83
C LYS A 477 -0.92 23.99 -5.84
N ILE A 478 -1.60 23.75 -4.72
CA ILE A 478 -3.07 23.73 -4.66
C ILE A 478 -3.63 25.10 -5.03
N SER A 479 -3.19 26.14 -4.32
CA SER A 479 -3.70 27.51 -4.54
C SER A 479 -3.39 28.01 -5.95
N VAL A 480 -2.21 27.67 -6.49
CA VAL A 480 -1.77 28.12 -7.81
C VAL A 480 -2.50 27.39 -8.93
N GLU A 481 -2.65 26.06 -8.85
CA GLU A 481 -3.40 25.30 -9.84
C GLU A 481 -4.88 25.71 -9.85
N MET A 482 -5.47 25.96 -8.67
CA MET A 482 -6.83 26.48 -8.58
C MET A 482 -6.97 27.87 -9.17
N TYR A 483 -6.03 28.78 -8.86
CA TYR A 483 -6.05 30.14 -9.39
C TYR A 483 -5.86 30.17 -10.91
N ALA A 484 -4.88 29.43 -11.44
CA ALA A 484 -4.68 29.26 -12.87
C ALA A 484 -5.93 28.68 -13.53
N GLY A 485 -6.47 27.58 -13.01
CA GLY A 485 -7.70 26.98 -13.52
C GLY A 485 -8.88 27.96 -13.55
N ALA A 486 -9.02 28.78 -12.52
CA ALA A 486 -10.08 29.77 -12.43
C ALA A 486 -9.91 30.89 -13.48
N ILE A 487 -8.68 31.36 -13.71
CA ILE A 487 -8.37 32.27 -14.82
C ILE A 487 -8.73 31.62 -16.16
N PHE A 488 -8.36 30.36 -16.37
CA PHE A 488 -8.67 29.66 -17.62
C PHE A 488 -10.17 29.60 -17.89
N ILE A 489 -10.97 29.24 -16.88
CA ILE A 489 -12.43 29.20 -16.98
C ILE A 489 -13.01 30.60 -17.22
N GLN A 490 -12.49 31.60 -16.52
CA GLN A 490 -12.92 32.99 -16.71
C GLN A 490 -12.72 33.44 -18.16
N GLN A 491 -11.57 33.11 -18.77
CA GLN A 491 -11.25 33.51 -20.14
C GLN A 491 -12.01 32.71 -21.20
N THR A 492 -12.31 31.44 -20.91
CA THR A 492 -12.95 30.56 -21.89
C THR A 492 -14.48 30.58 -21.83
N LEU A 493 -15.06 30.76 -20.64
CA LEU A 493 -16.51 30.72 -20.38
C LEU A 493 -17.09 32.06 -19.88
N GLY A 494 -16.27 33.06 -19.56
CA GLY A 494 -16.72 34.35 -19.04
C GLY A 494 -17.23 34.32 -17.59
N TRP A 495 -16.93 33.25 -16.84
CA TRP A 495 -17.42 33.10 -15.46
C TRP A 495 -16.57 33.90 -14.46
N ASN A 496 -17.19 34.31 -13.35
CA ASN A 496 -16.48 34.97 -12.25
C ASN A 496 -15.42 34.02 -11.64
N LEU A 497 -14.24 34.56 -11.31
CA LEU A 497 -13.11 33.82 -10.74
C LEU A 497 -13.50 32.94 -9.54
N TYR A 498 -14.30 33.47 -8.60
CA TYR A 498 -14.71 32.73 -7.40
C TYR A 498 -15.73 31.63 -7.73
N LEU A 499 -16.64 31.89 -8.66
CA LEU A 499 -17.59 30.88 -9.14
C LEU A 499 -16.85 29.72 -9.83
N SER A 500 -15.91 30.04 -10.70
CA SER A 500 -15.03 29.07 -11.36
C SER A 500 -14.27 28.22 -10.35
N THR A 501 -13.70 28.87 -9.32
CA THR A 501 -12.95 28.18 -8.26
C THR A 501 -13.84 27.20 -7.48
N ILE A 502 -15.04 27.63 -7.05
CA ILE A 502 -15.97 26.77 -6.31
C ILE A 502 -16.45 25.59 -7.17
N ALA A 503 -16.79 25.83 -8.43
CA ALA A 503 -17.24 24.79 -9.35
C ALA A 503 -16.15 23.73 -9.56
N MET A 504 -14.89 24.16 -9.79
CA MET A 504 -13.76 23.24 -9.92
C MET A 504 -13.50 22.45 -8.64
N LEU A 505 -13.61 23.09 -7.47
CA LEU A 505 -13.43 22.39 -6.20
C LEU A 505 -14.47 21.32 -5.97
N LEU A 506 -15.75 21.59 -6.29
CA LEU A 506 -16.83 20.64 -6.12
C LEU A 506 -16.63 19.41 -7.01
N ILE A 507 -16.27 19.62 -8.28
CA ILE A 507 -15.96 18.53 -9.22
C ILE A 507 -14.73 17.74 -8.74
N THR A 508 -13.66 18.43 -8.34
CA THR A 508 -12.44 17.78 -7.84
C THR A 508 -12.70 16.99 -6.56
N ALA A 509 -13.53 17.49 -5.66
CA ALA A 509 -13.89 16.81 -4.41
C ALA A 509 -14.64 15.50 -4.67
N VAL A 510 -15.65 15.52 -5.55
CA VAL A 510 -16.38 14.30 -5.96
C VAL A 510 -15.42 13.27 -6.55
N TYR A 511 -14.51 13.71 -7.41
CA TYR A 511 -13.53 12.84 -8.04
C TYR A 511 -12.50 12.27 -7.04
N THR A 512 -12.03 13.09 -6.10
CA THR A 512 -11.07 12.68 -5.06
C THR A 512 -11.68 11.71 -4.04
N ILE A 513 -12.94 11.90 -3.65
CA ILE A 513 -13.64 11.03 -2.69
C ILE A 513 -13.89 9.64 -3.29
N SER A 514 -14.15 9.59 -4.60
CA SER A 514 -14.47 8.35 -5.33
C SER A 514 -13.25 7.59 -5.87
N GLY A 515 -12.11 8.26 -6.07
CA GLY A 515 -10.89 7.68 -6.64
C GLY A 515 -9.81 7.28 -5.62
N GLY A 516 -9.01 6.27 -5.96
CA GLY A 516 -7.72 5.94 -5.31
C GLY A 516 -6.56 6.06 -6.31
N LEU A 517 -5.30 6.00 -5.86
CA LEU A 517 -4.12 6.32 -6.70
C LEU A 517 -4.10 5.57 -8.04
N SER A 518 -4.56 4.31 -8.08
CA SER A 518 -4.65 3.53 -9.33
C SER A 518 -5.53 4.22 -10.38
N ALA A 519 -6.72 4.67 -9.97
CA ALA A 519 -7.65 5.36 -10.86
C ALA A 519 -7.04 6.67 -11.37
N VAL A 520 -6.37 7.41 -10.48
CA VAL A 520 -5.68 8.67 -10.81
C VAL A 520 -4.61 8.44 -11.88
N ILE A 521 -3.74 7.44 -11.71
CA ILE A 521 -2.68 7.14 -12.70
C ILE A 521 -3.27 6.80 -14.07
N TYR A 522 -4.34 6.00 -14.14
CA TYR A 522 -4.95 5.65 -15.43
C TYR A 522 -5.62 6.85 -16.11
N THR A 523 -6.28 7.73 -15.35
CA THR A 523 -6.83 8.96 -15.93
C THR A 523 -5.74 9.91 -16.38
N ASP A 524 -4.60 9.97 -15.70
CA ASP A 524 -3.46 10.77 -16.14
C ASP A 524 -2.92 10.33 -17.50
N VAL A 525 -2.94 9.02 -17.81
CA VAL A 525 -2.54 8.55 -19.14
C VAL A 525 -3.43 9.14 -20.23
N LEU A 526 -4.74 9.12 -20.00
CA LEU A 526 -5.72 9.67 -20.92
C LEU A 526 -5.57 11.20 -21.04
N HIS A 527 -5.30 11.90 -19.93
CA HIS A 527 -4.99 13.33 -19.96
C HIS A 527 -3.69 13.63 -20.70
N CYS A 528 -2.65 12.80 -20.54
CA CYS A 528 -1.39 12.95 -21.26
C CYS A 528 -1.64 12.90 -22.77
N ILE A 529 -2.47 11.97 -23.24
CA ILE A 529 -2.81 11.86 -24.66
C ILE A 529 -3.51 13.13 -25.13
N PHE A 530 -4.56 13.58 -24.43
CA PHE A 530 -5.30 14.78 -24.83
C PHE A 530 -4.46 16.05 -24.79
N LEU A 531 -3.61 16.21 -23.77
CA LEU A 531 -2.72 17.35 -23.61
C LEU A 531 -1.72 17.44 -24.77
N LEU A 532 -1.08 16.32 -25.11
CA LEU A 532 -0.14 16.26 -26.22
C LEU A 532 -0.85 16.52 -27.55
N THR A 533 -1.97 15.84 -27.81
CA THR A 533 -2.73 16.05 -29.05
C THR A 533 -3.21 17.49 -29.19
N GLY A 534 -3.74 18.09 -28.11
CA GLY A 534 -4.16 19.49 -28.10
C GLY A 534 -3.01 20.46 -28.39
N GLY A 535 -1.86 20.28 -27.71
CA GLY A 535 -0.67 21.08 -27.95
C GLY A 535 -0.14 20.98 -29.38
N PHE A 536 -0.07 19.76 -29.93
CA PHE A 536 0.36 19.56 -31.33
C PHE A 536 -0.61 20.20 -32.33
N VAL A 537 -1.92 20.11 -32.09
CA VAL A 537 -2.94 20.76 -32.94
C VAL A 537 -2.78 22.27 -32.91
N VAL A 538 -2.64 22.87 -31.73
CA VAL A 538 -2.39 24.31 -31.58
C VAL A 538 -1.13 24.71 -32.34
N MET A 539 -0.02 24.01 -32.13
CA MET A 539 1.23 24.30 -32.83
C MET A 539 1.14 24.17 -34.35
N ALA A 540 0.46 23.14 -34.85
CA ALA A 540 0.26 22.96 -36.29
C ALA A 540 -0.56 24.11 -36.89
N LEU A 541 -1.60 24.59 -36.18
CA LEU A 541 -2.41 25.72 -36.64
C LEU A 541 -1.58 27.02 -36.69
N LEU A 542 -0.76 27.28 -35.67
CA LEU A 542 0.09 28.47 -35.61
C LEU A 542 1.16 28.48 -36.71
N ALA A 543 1.83 27.34 -36.91
CA ALA A 543 2.89 27.21 -37.91
C ALA A 543 2.39 27.36 -39.35
N VAL A 544 1.16 26.92 -39.65
CA VAL A 544 0.61 26.94 -41.02
C VAL A 544 -0.07 28.28 -41.35
N LYS A 545 -0.71 28.94 -40.37
CA LYS A 545 -1.63 30.06 -40.64
C LYS A 545 -1.13 31.43 -40.21
N HIS A 546 -0.15 31.52 -39.31
CA HIS A 546 0.17 32.78 -38.65
C HIS A 546 1.66 33.10 -38.66
N VAL A 547 2.48 32.30 -37.98
CA VAL A 547 3.89 32.64 -37.75
C VAL A 547 4.79 31.45 -38.10
N PRO A 548 5.46 31.47 -39.26
CA PRO A 548 6.48 30.46 -39.61
C PRO A 548 7.67 30.53 -38.64
N TRP A 549 8.30 29.39 -38.37
CA TRP A 549 9.46 29.30 -37.47
C TRP A 549 10.60 30.27 -37.85
N THR A 550 10.83 30.49 -39.15
CA THR A 550 11.89 31.38 -39.66
C THR A 550 11.64 32.86 -39.37
N GLU A 551 10.38 33.27 -39.25
CA GLU A 551 10.00 34.66 -39.01
C GLU A 551 9.73 34.95 -37.54
N LEU A 552 9.56 33.90 -36.72
CA LEU A 552 9.21 33.99 -35.32
C LEU A 552 10.13 34.93 -34.51
N PRO A 553 11.48 34.90 -34.63
CA PRO A 553 12.33 35.79 -33.85
C PRO A 553 12.16 37.27 -34.21
N LEU A 554 12.03 37.56 -35.50
CA LEU A 554 11.87 38.93 -35.99
C LEU A 554 10.50 39.50 -35.59
N GLN A 555 9.43 38.71 -35.78
CA GLN A 555 8.08 39.15 -35.42
C GLN A 555 7.92 39.32 -33.90
N TYR A 556 8.55 38.46 -33.10
CA TYR A 556 8.55 38.60 -31.64
C TYR A 556 9.25 39.89 -31.19
N ALA A 557 10.39 40.25 -31.79
CA ALA A 557 11.10 41.48 -31.48
C ALA A 557 10.26 42.75 -31.77
N CYS A 558 9.35 42.68 -32.75
CA CYS A 558 8.44 43.77 -33.10
C CYS A 558 7.12 43.78 -32.30
N ALA A 559 6.89 42.82 -31.41
CA ALA A 559 5.62 42.66 -30.68
C ALA A 559 5.52 43.59 -29.46
N ILE A 560 5.41 44.89 -29.73
CA ILE A 560 5.35 45.97 -28.74
C ILE A 560 3.91 46.48 -28.63
N PRO A 561 3.38 46.73 -27.42
CA PRO A 561 2.04 47.31 -27.24
C PRO A 561 1.97 48.74 -27.78
N THR A 562 0.83 49.12 -28.33
CA THR A 562 0.54 50.47 -28.81
C THR A 562 0.74 51.50 -27.69
N THR A 563 0.31 51.19 -26.47
CA THR A 563 0.47 52.06 -25.29
C THR A 563 1.93 52.41 -25.00
N THR A 564 2.84 51.44 -25.11
CA THR A 564 4.30 51.64 -24.97
C THR A 564 4.86 52.49 -26.11
N ILE A 565 4.39 52.30 -27.34
CA ILE A 565 4.86 53.07 -28.51
C ILE A 565 4.43 54.54 -28.41
N THR A 566 3.23 54.78 -27.90
CA THR A 566 2.66 56.14 -27.82
C THR A 566 3.14 56.96 -26.63
N ASP A 567 3.64 56.32 -25.57
CA ASP A 567 4.13 57.01 -24.38
C ASP A 567 5.66 57.18 -24.44
N PRO A 568 6.17 58.42 -24.63
CA PRO A 568 7.62 58.67 -24.70
C PRO A 568 8.36 58.43 -23.39
N ASN A 569 7.65 58.27 -22.26
CA ASN A 569 8.23 57.93 -20.96
C ASN A 569 8.19 56.42 -20.66
N ALA A 570 7.72 55.59 -21.60
CA ALA A 570 7.64 54.15 -21.39
C ALA A 570 9.03 53.49 -21.32
N THR A 571 9.35 52.92 -20.16
CA THR A 571 10.59 52.17 -19.93
C THR A 571 10.40 50.65 -19.97
N CYS A 572 9.18 50.18 -20.23
CA CYS A 572 8.80 48.77 -20.17
C CYS A 572 7.86 48.38 -21.34
N GLY A 573 7.60 47.09 -21.51
CA GLY A 573 6.72 46.57 -22.57
C GLY A 573 7.44 46.18 -23.85
N TYR A 574 8.76 46.38 -23.90
CA TYR A 574 9.62 45.91 -24.98
C TYR A 574 9.96 44.41 -24.81
N PRO A 575 9.89 43.60 -25.88
CA PRO A 575 10.48 42.27 -25.89
C PRO A 575 11.99 42.33 -25.62
N ARG A 576 12.53 41.32 -24.94
CA ARG A 576 13.98 41.22 -24.73
C ARG A 576 14.73 40.90 -26.02
N GLU A 577 15.91 41.48 -26.22
CA GLU A 577 16.78 41.20 -27.37
C GLU A 577 17.31 39.76 -27.35
N ASP A 578 17.56 39.21 -26.15
CA ASP A 578 18.03 37.85 -25.90
C ASP A 578 16.89 36.84 -25.67
N ALA A 579 15.68 37.13 -26.18
CA ALA A 579 14.49 36.30 -25.99
C ALA A 579 14.64 34.87 -26.54
N PHE A 580 15.50 34.64 -27.54
CA PHE A 580 15.80 33.33 -28.12
C PHE A 580 17.10 32.71 -27.61
N ASN A 581 17.72 33.32 -26.60
CA ASN A 581 18.88 32.76 -25.90
C ASN A 581 18.44 32.25 -24.53
N MET A 582 18.79 31.01 -24.26
CA MET A 582 18.49 30.32 -23.00
C MET A 582 19.55 30.58 -21.94
N PHE A 583 20.81 30.73 -22.35
CA PHE A 583 21.89 31.14 -21.46
C PHE A 583 22.10 32.64 -21.54
N ARG A 584 21.46 33.34 -20.61
CA ARG A 584 21.46 34.80 -20.53
C ARG A 584 22.52 35.33 -19.58
N ASP A 585 22.76 36.63 -19.67
CA ASP A 585 23.70 37.39 -18.84
C ASP A 585 23.56 37.03 -17.34
N PRO A 586 24.67 36.81 -16.62
CA PRO A 586 24.62 36.36 -15.23
C PRO A 586 24.07 37.40 -14.24
N ASP A 587 24.12 38.69 -14.55
CA ASP A 587 23.84 39.75 -13.58
C ASP A 587 22.54 40.52 -13.90
N THR A 588 22.20 40.68 -15.18
CA THR A 588 21.09 41.53 -15.65
C THR A 588 19.90 40.78 -16.24
N ALA A 589 19.99 39.45 -16.34
CA ALA A 589 18.91 38.63 -16.89
C ALA A 589 17.85 38.25 -15.85
N ASP A 590 16.62 38.06 -16.34
CA ASP A 590 15.49 37.49 -15.63
C ASP A 590 15.70 36.00 -15.29
N ILE A 591 16.40 35.27 -16.14
CA ILE A 591 16.82 33.88 -15.90
C ILE A 591 18.32 33.79 -16.20
N PRO A 592 19.19 34.14 -15.24
CA PRO A 592 20.62 34.16 -15.48
C PRO A 592 21.17 32.74 -15.65
N TRP A 593 22.09 32.54 -16.60
CA TRP A 593 22.56 31.19 -16.95
C TRP A 593 23.10 30.35 -15.78
N PRO A 594 23.85 30.89 -14.78
CA PRO A 594 24.32 30.06 -13.67
C PRO A 594 23.15 29.71 -12.73
N GLY A 595 22.17 30.60 -12.59
CA GLY A 595 20.90 30.30 -11.93
C GLY A 595 20.12 29.21 -12.67
N ALA A 596 20.08 29.28 -14.00
CA ALA A 596 19.39 28.30 -14.84
C ALA A 596 20.00 26.89 -14.75
N VAL A 597 21.33 26.80 -14.67
CA VAL A 597 22.04 25.51 -14.57
C VAL A 597 22.04 24.99 -13.14
N PHE A 598 22.42 25.80 -12.15
CA PHE A 598 22.66 25.32 -10.79
C PHE A 598 21.49 25.59 -9.84
N GLY A 599 20.91 26.80 -9.89
CA GLY A 599 19.78 27.19 -9.04
C GLY A 599 18.52 26.37 -9.32
N ILE A 600 18.12 26.26 -10.60
CA ILE A 600 16.98 25.43 -11.01
C ILE A 600 17.19 23.97 -10.61
N THR A 601 18.41 23.44 -10.73
CA THR A 601 18.72 22.05 -10.35
C THR A 601 18.37 21.78 -8.89
N VAL A 602 18.61 22.73 -7.97
CA VAL A 602 18.26 22.59 -6.55
C VAL A 602 16.74 22.45 -6.38
N SER A 603 15.97 23.36 -6.97
CA SER A 603 14.51 23.33 -6.93
C SER A 603 13.95 22.06 -7.59
N ALA A 604 14.57 21.62 -8.68
CA ALA A 604 14.22 20.39 -9.39
C ALA A 604 14.52 19.14 -8.56
N ILE A 605 15.62 19.07 -7.80
CA ILE A 605 15.92 17.95 -6.89
C ILE A 605 14.82 17.82 -5.83
N TRP A 606 14.40 18.93 -5.24
CA TRP A 606 13.26 18.92 -4.33
C TRP A 606 12.02 18.33 -5.02
N TYR A 607 11.63 18.95 -6.14
CA TYR A 607 10.40 18.62 -6.85
C TYR A 607 10.36 17.17 -7.35
N TRP A 608 11.41 16.67 -8.00
CA TRP A 608 11.40 15.35 -8.61
C TRP A 608 11.80 14.22 -7.64
N CYS A 609 12.75 14.47 -6.75
CA CYS A 609 13.36 13.41 -5.96
C CYS A 609 12.79 13.28 -4.55
N THR A 610 12.10 14.32 -4.06
CA THR A 610 11.74 14.42 -2.65
C THR A 610 10.24 14.67 -2.45
N ASP A 611 9.61 15.39 -3.37
CA ASP A 611 8.19 15.66 -3.36
C ASP A 611 7.35 14.38 -3.36
N GLN A 612 6.44 14.30 -2.40
CA GLN A 612 5.62 13.12 -2.21
C GLN A 612 4.73 12.82 -3.42
N VAL A 613 4.24 13.84 -4.16
CA VAL A 613 3.37 13.61 -5.33
C VAL A 613 4.10 12.78 -6.39
N ILE A 614 5.37 13.12 -6.65
CA ILE A 614 6.20 12.47 -7.67
C ILE A 614 6.71 11.11 -7.17
N VAL A 615 7.29 11.09 -5.96
CA VAL A 615 7.90 9.88 -5.39
C VAL A 615 6.85 8.77 -5.19
N GLN A 616 5.64 9.11 -4.75
CA GLN A 616 4.56 8.14 -4.54
C GLN A 616 4.16 7.42 -5.85
N ARG A 617 4.12 8.15 -6.97
CA ARG A 617 3.81 7.59 -8.30
C ARG A 617 4.92 6.68 -8.79
N ALA A 618 6.17 7.12 -8.66
CA ALA A 618 7.32 6.31 -9.04
C ALA A 618 7.36 4.98 -8.23
N LEU A 619 7.03 5.03 -6.93
CA LEU A 619 6.95 3.87 -6.05
C LEU A 619 5.75 2.94 -6.32
N ALA A 620 4.73 3.38 -7.06
CA ALA A 620 3.62 2.54 -7.51
C ALA A 620 4.03 1.55 -8.63
N SER A 621 5.24 1.70 -9.19
CA SER A 621 5.77 0.83 -10.23
C SER A 621 5.95 -0.61 -9.75
N LYS A 622 5.70 -1.57 -10.65
CA LYS A 622 5.85 -3.01 -10.43
C LYS A 622 7.27 -3.45 -10.03
N SER A 623 8.28 -2.71 -10.49
CA SER A 623 9.68 -2.99 -10.20
C SER A 623 10.52 -1.74 -10.40
N LEU A 624 11.75 -1.76 -9.90
CA LEU A 624 12.71 -0.67 -10.11
C LEU A 624 12.97 -0.38 -11.59
N VAL A 625 13.05 -1.42 -12.44
CA VAL A 625 13.22 -1.29 -13.91
C VAL A 625 12.06 -0.51 -14.53
N HIS A 626 10.82 -0.81 -14.08
CA HIS A 626 9.64 -0.09 -14.56
C HIS A 626 9.63 1.36 -14.08
N ALA A 627 10.08 1.62 -12.85
CA ALA A 627 10.18 2.98 -12.31
C ALA A 627 11.26 3.80 -13.05
N GLN A 628 12.40 3.20 -13.38
CA GLN A 628 13.45 3.80 -14.19
C GLN A 628 12.97 4.10 -15.60
N GLY A 629 12.31 3.13 -16.26
CA GLY A 629 11.69 3.35 -17.57
C GLY A 629 10.63 4.46 -17.56
N ALA A 630 9.87 4.58 -16.47
CA ALA A 630 8.92 5.68 -16.28
C ALA A 630 9.61 7.05 -16.18
N CYS A 631 10.74 7.13 -15.46
CA CYS A 631 11.53 8.37 -15.36
C CYS A 631 12.09 8.80 -16.73
N ILE A 632 12.57 7.84 -17.54
CA ILE A 632 13.03 8.11 -18.91
C ILE A 632 11.88 8.61 -19.79
N LEU A 633 10.72 7.95 -19.75
CA LEU A 633 9.56 8.37 -20.53
C LEU A 633 9.13 9.79 -20.16
N ALA A 634 9.02 10.09 -18.86
CA ALA A 634 8.69 11.42 -18.37
C ALA A 634 9.74 12.45 -18.84
N GLY A 635 11.02 12.09 -18.83
CA GLY A 635 12.10 12.97 -19.29
C GLY A 635 12.05 13.24 -20.80
N PHE A 636 11.69 12.27 -21.64
CA PHE A 636 11.43 12.55 -23.07
C PHE A 636 10.20 13.44 -23.27
N LEU A 637 9.13 13.23 -22.52
CA LEU A 637 7.94 14.09 -22.62
C LEU A 637 8.24 15.53 -22.17
N LYS A 638 9.21 15.71 -21.28
CA LYS A 638 9.65 17.02 -20.77
C LYS A 638 10.38 17.91 -21.78
N SER A 639 10.80 17.40 -22.93
CA SER A 639 11.29 18.26 -24.01
C SER A 639 10.16 18.97 -24.78
N LEU A 640 8.92 18.49 -24.67
CA LEU A 640 7.79 18.97 -25.46
C LEU A 640 7.21 20.32 -25.02
N PRO A 641 7.14 20.70 -23.72
CA PRO A 641 6.58 21.98 -23.28
C PRO A 641 7.21 23.23 -23.91
N LEU A 642 8.50 23.18 -24.27
CA LEU A 642 9.14 24.25 -25.06
C LEU A 642 8.35 24.54 -26.33
N PHE A 643 8.02 23.49 -27.08
CA PHE A 643 7.29 23.60 -28.34
C PHE A 643 5.78 23.75 -28.15
N LEU A 644 5.19 23.07 -27.18
CA LEU A 644 3.72 22.97 -27.06
C LEU A 644 3.10 24.02 -26.13
N ILE A 645 3.90 24.75 -25.36
CA ILE A 645 3.43 25.73 -24.36
C ILE A 645 4.17 27.07 -24.50
N ILE A 646 5.52 27.07 -24.44
CA ILE A 646 6.33 28.31 -24.42
C ILE A 646 6.25 29.04 -25.77
N ILE A 647 6.52 28.34 -26.88
CA ILE A 647 6.44 28.94 -28.22
C ILE A 647 5.02 29.46 -28.54
N PRO A 648 3.92 28.72 -28.28
CA PRO A 648 2.57 29.28 -28.37
C PRO A 648 2.37 30.55 -27.54
N GLY A 649 2.96 30.63 -26.35
CA GLY A 649 2.96 31.85 -25.53
C GLY A 649 3.61 33.03 -26.26
N MET A 650 4.81 32.83 -26.81
CA MET A 650 5.51 33.84 -27.63
C MET A 650 4.68 34.29 -28.84
N VAL A 651 4.08 33.34 -29.56
CA VAL A 651 3.23 33.63 -30.72
C VAL A 651 1.97 34.40 -30.30
N SER A 652 1.42 34.12 -29.13
CA SER A 652 0.26 34.86 -28.61
C SER A 652 0.56 36.35 -28.41
N ARG A 653 1.76 36.70 -27.92
CA ARG A 653 2.18 38.10 -27.83
C ARG A 653 2.29 38.78 -29.21
N ILE A 654 2.77 38.06 -30.23
CA ILE A 654 2.86 38.60 -31.60
C ILE A 654 1.47 38.94 -32.14
N LEU A 655 0.49 38.09 -31.86
CA LEU A 655 -0.87 38.22 -32.39
C LEU A 655 -1.74 39.20 -31.59
N PHE A 656 -1.50 39.30 -30.28
CA PHE A 656 -2.31 40.09 -29.34
C PHE A 656 -1.41 40.96 -28.42
N PRO A 657 -0.57 41.86 -28.97
CA PRO A 657 0.41 42.60 -28.18
C PRO A 657 -0.23 43.54 -27.15
N ASP A 658 -1.33 44.21 -27.50
CA ASP A 658 -2.02 45.16 -26.62
C ASP A 658 -2.73 44.48 -25.42
N GLU A 659 -3.10 43.21 -25.55
CA GLU A 659 -3.76 42.46 -24.49
C GLU A 659 -2.76 41.67 -23.65
N VAL A 660 -1.85 40.95 -24.29
CA VAL A 660 -0.93 40.02 -23.60
C VAL A 660 0.25 40.75 -22.98
N ALA A 661 0.77 41.79 -23.65
CA ALA A 661 1.94 42.55 -23.20
C ALA A 661 1.57 43.94 -22.69
N CYS A 662 0.31 44.16 -22.28
CA CYS A 662 -0.11 45.42 -21.67
C CYS A 662 0.79 45.77 -20.46
N VAL A 663 1.05 47.06 -20.27
CA VAL A 663 1.91 47.55 -19.18
C VAL A 663 1.30 48.67 -18.35
N THR A 664 0.25 49.33 -18.85
CA THR A 664 -0.41 50.41 -18.12
C THR A 664 -1.50 49.86 -17.20
N PRO A 665 -1.59 50.33 -15.92
CA PRO A 665 -2.54 49.77 -14.95
C PRO A 665 -3.99 49.80 -15.42
N THR A 666 -4.41 50.85 -16.12
CA THR A 666 -5.76 50.99 -16.66
C THR A 666 -6.03 49.97 -17.76
N ALA A 667 -5.17 49.90 -18.78
CA ALA A 667 -5.35 48.95 -19.89
C ALA A 667 -5.31 47.50 -19.41
N CYS A 668 -4.38 47.14 -18.51
CA CYS A 668 -4.31 45.77 -18.00
C CYS A 668 -5.50 45.41 -17.11
N THR A 669 -6.02 46.35 -16.32
CA THR A 669 -7.22 46.11 -15.52
C THR A 669 -8.44 45.87 -16.42
N ASP A 670 -8.56 46.59 -17.53
CA ASP A 670 -9.66 46.40 -18.48
C ASP A 670 -9.59 45.04 -19.20
N VAL A 671 -8.39 44.55 -19.51
CA VAL A 671 -8.18 43.28 -20.21
C VAL A 671 -8.33 42.07 -19.29
N CYS A 672 -7.63 42.07 -18.14
CA CYS A 672 -7.53 40.88 -17.29
C CYS A 672 -7.86 41.10 -15.81
N GLY A 673 -8.26 42.32 -15.41
CA GLY A 673 -8.55 42.66 -14.02
C GLY A 673 -7.31 42.69 -13.11
N ASN A 674 -6.11 42.71 -13.69
CA ASN A 674 -4.84 42.81 -12.96
C ASN A 674 -4.06 44.05 -13.43
N PRO A 675 -3.75 45.02 -12.55
CA PRO A 675 -3.04 46.23 -12.94
C PRO A 675 -1.56 46.01 -13.27
N SER A 676 -0.95 44.90 -12.84
CA SER A 676 0.49 44.66 -13.02
C SER A 676 0.88 44.06 -14.36
N GLY A 677 -0.04 43.37 -15.04
CA GLY A 677 0.23 42.71 -16.32
C GLY A 677 -0.68 41.51 -16.58
N CYS A 678 -0.83 41.17 -17.88
CA CYS A 678 -1.76 40.15 -18.36
C CYS A 678 -1.09 39.01 -19.14
N SER A 679 0.23 38.81 -19.00
CA SER A 679 0.98 37.79 -19.77
C SER A 679 0.45 36.36 -19.54
N ASN A 680 -0.06 36.05 -18.34
CA ASN A 680 -0.76 34.80 -18.00
C ASN A 680 -1.94 34.45 -18.95
N LEU A 681 -2.51 35.42 -19.69
CA LEU A 681 -3.59 35.16 -20.65
C LEU A 681 -3.12 34.51 -21.94
N ALA A 682 -1.82 34.56 -22.25
CA ALA A 682 -1.24 34.24 -23.55
C ALA A 682 -1.79 32.95 -24.16
N TYR A 683 -1.72 31.83 -23.43
CA TYR A 683 -2.18 30.54 -23.96
C TYR A 683 -3.71 30.48 -24.13
N SER A 684 -4.45 30.98 -23.15
CA SER A 684 -5.92 30.93 -23.17
C SER A 684 -6.51 31.77 -24.30
N LYS A 685 -5.95 32.97 -24.53
CA LYS A 685 -6.36 33.87 -25.62
C LYS A 685 -6.16 33.19 -26.98
N LEU A 686 -5.02 32.54 -27.15
CA LEU A 686 -4.71 31.81 -28.38
C LEU A 686 -5.68 30.65 -28.62
N VAL A 687 -6.01 29.88 -27.59
CA VAL A 687 -7.00 28.78 -27.70
C VAL A 687 -8.40 29.30 -28.03
N VAL A 688 -8.80 30.44 -27.47
CA VAL A 688 -10.13 31.03 -27.65
C VAL A 688 -10.31 31.60 -29.05
N GLU A 689 -9.33 32.35 -29.54
CA GLU A 689 -9.45 33.10 -30.80
C GLU A 689 -9.02 32.28 -32.03
N MET A 690 -8.03 31.40 -31.90
CA MET A 690 -7.41 30.74 -33.05
C MET A 690 -7.89 29.32 -33.31
N VAL A 691 -8.39 28.62 -32.29
CA VAL A 691 -8.80 27.22 -32.45
C VAL A 691 -10.24 27.13 -32.97
N PRO A 692 -10.52 26.37 -34.05
CA PRO A 692 -11.87 26.24 -34.60
C PRO A 692 -12.89 25.70 -33.60
N VAL A 693 -14.17 26.04 -33.82
CA VAL A 693 -15.30 25.47 -33.08
C VAL A 693 -15.27 23.94 -33.13
N GLY A 694 -15.58 23.28 -32.00
CA GLY A 694 -15.36 21.84 -31.81
C GLY A 694 -13.97 21.52 -31.25
N LEU A 695 -12.89 21.83 -31.98
CA LEU A 695 -11.51 21.62 -31.49
C LEU A 695 -11.19 22.52 -30.28
N ARG A 696 -11.77 23.73 -30.23
CA ARG A 696 -11.69 24.62 -29.07
C ARG A 696 -12.28 23.96 -27.83
N GLY A 697 -13.48 23.37 -27.96
CA GLY A 697 -14.13 22.65 -26.86
C GLY A 697 -13.31 21.45 -26.37
N LEU A 698 -12.71 20.70 -27.30
CA LEU A 698 -11.82 19.59 -26.98
C LEU A 698 -10.57 20.07 -26.22
N SER A 699 -9.97 21.18 -26.66
CA SER A 699 -8.77 21.77 -26.04
C SER A 699 -9.06 22.30 -24.63
N VAL A 700 -10.18 23.01 -24.46
CA VAL A 700 -10.66 23.49 -23.15
C VAL A 700 -10.90 22.30 -22.21
N THR A 701 -11.56 21.25 -22.70
CA THR A 701 -11.81 20.03 -21.92
C THR A 701 -10.51 19.35 -21.52
N ALA A 702 -9.51 19.28 -22.42
CA ALA A 702 -8.21 18.68 -22.13
C ALA A 702 -7.47 19.42 -20.99
N VAL A 703 -7.44 20.75 -21.04
CA VAL A 703 -6.83 21.59 -19.98
C VAL A 703 -7.57 21.44 -18.66
N MET A 704 -8.91 21.44 -18.68
CA MET A 704 -9.73 21.20 -17.48
C MET A 704 -9.50 19.81 -16.89
N SER A 705 -9.37 18.79 -17.73
CA SER A 705 -9.11 17.42 -17.28
C SER A 705 -7.71 17.30 -16.63
N ALA A 706 -6.70 17.95 -17.22
CA ALA A 706 -5.35 18.00 -16.65
C ALA A 706 -5.31 18.70 -15.29
N LEU A 707 -6.10 19.77 -15.12
CA LEU A 707 -6.27 20.45 -13.83
C LEU A 707 -6.90 19.52 -12.78
N LEU A 708 -8.00 18.85 -13.11
CA LEU A 708 -8.68 17.93 -12.19
C LEU A 708 -7.74 16.81 -11.73
N SER A 709 -6.92 16.27 -12.65
CA SER A 709 -5.93 15.24 -12.33
C SER A 709 -4.81 15.76 -11.42
N SER A 710 -4.26 16.94 -11.72
CA SER A 710 -3.19 17.54 -10.92
C SER A 710 -3.65 17.80 -9.49
N LEU A 711 -4.83 18.41 -9.31
CA LEU A 711 -5.41 18.65 -7.99
C LEU A 711 -5.71 17.35 -7.23
N THR A 712 -6.32 16.37 -7.89
CA THR A 712 -6.60 15.05 -7.26
C THR A 712 -5.33 14.39 -6.74
N SER A 713 -4.23 14.54 -7.49
CA SER A 713 -2.92 13.98 -7.13
C SER A 713 -2.32 14.66 -5.91
N ILE A 714 -2.39 15.99 -5.87
CA ILE A 714 -1.91 16.79 -4.74
C ILE A 714 -2.73 16.47 -3.49
N PHE A 715 -4.06 16.37 -3.61
CA PHE A 715 -4.94 16.01 -2.49
C PHE A 715 -4.68 14.61 -1.95
N ASN A 716 -4.49 13.62 -2.83
CA ASN A 716 -4.15 12.26 -2.40
C ASN A 716 -2.78 12.21 -1.67
N SER A 717 -1.80 12.98 -2.16
CA SER A 717 -0.48 13.10 -1.51
C SER A 717 -0.59 13.76 -0.12
N CYS A 718 -1.30 14.90 -0.01
CA CYS A 718 -1.52 15.59 1.26
C CYS A 718 -2.25 14.70 2.27
N SER A 719 -3.29 14.00 1.82
CA SER A 719 -4.03 13.01 2.61
C SER A 719 -3.11 11.89 3.11
N ALA A 720 -2.24 11.36 2.26
CA ALA A 720 -1.28 10.31 2.63
C ALA A 720 -0.27 10.80 3.69
N VAL A 721 0.34 11.97 3.47
CA VAL A 721 1.30 12.58 4.42
C VAL A 721 0.64 12.83 5.77
N PHE A 722 -0.53 13.49 5.78
CA PHE A 722 -1.21 13.79 7.03
C PHE A 722 -1.63 12.51 7.77
N THR A 723 -2.25 11.55 7.08
CA THR A 723 -2.76 10.34 7.75
C THR A 723 -1.63 9.43 8.24
N LEU A 724 -0.62 9.16 7.41
CA LEU A 724 0.42 8.19 7.73
C LEU A 724 1.51 8.77 8.63
N ASP A 725 1.85 10.06 8.46
CA ASP A 725 2.98 10.69 9.14
C ASP A 725 2.57 11.55 10.34
N ILE A 726 1.34 12.07 10.38
CA ILE A 726 0.83 12.90 11.49
C ILE A 726 -0.25 12.17 12.30
N TRP A 727 -1.33 11.69 11.67
CA TRP A 727 -2.50 11.16 12.38
C TRP A 727 -2.18 9.88 13.18
N ARG A 728 -1.46 8.93 12.59
CA ARG A 728 -0.99 7.72 13.30
C ARG A 728 -0.15 8.01 14.53
N ARG A 729 0.44 9.21 14.64
CA ARG A 729 1.17 9.65 15.83
C ARG A 729 0.21 10.18 16.89
N ILE A 730 -0.77 11.00 16.48
CA ILE A 730 -1.79 11.52 17.38
C ILE A 730 -2.62 10.36 17.95
N ARG A 731 -2.93 9.35 17.12
CA ARG A 731 -3.68 8.16 17.51
C ARG A 731 -2.97 6.86 17.07
N PRO A 732 -2.20 6.21 17.96
CA PRO A 732 -1.43 5.00 17.63
C PRO A 732 -2.31 3.79 17.24
N ASN A 733 -3.44 3.61 17.92
CA ASN A 733 -4.39 2.50 17.68
C ASN A 733 -5.50 2.94 16.71
N VAL A 734 -5.15 3.21 15.46
CA VAL A 734 -6.08 3.69 14.42
C VAL A 734 -6.54 2.57 13.49
N SER A 735 -7.84 2.49 13.21
CA SER A 735 -8.42 1.56 12.23
C SER A 735 -8.19 2.04 10.79
N GLU A 736 -8.27 1.14 9.81
CA GLU A 736 -8.11 1.53 8.40
C GLU A 736 -9.21 2.49 7.93
N VAL A 737 -10.45 2.30 8.42
CA VAL A 737 -11.58 3.18 8.11
C VAL A 737 -11.38 4.59 8.65
N GLU A 738 -10.89 4.73 9.88
CA GLU A 738 -10.60 6.06 10.44
C GLU A 738 -9.54 6.78 9.62
N LEU A 739 -8.48 6.07 9.20
CA LEU A 739 -7.44 6.63 8.38
C LEU A 739 -7.97 7.14 7.03
N MET A 740 -8.91 6.42 6.42
CA MET A 740 -9.58 6.85 5.18
C MET A 740 -10.46 8.09 5.41
N VAL A 741 -11.20 8.17 6.52
CA VAL A 741 -12.03 9.33 6.85
C VAL A 741 -11.18 10.57 7.11
N VAL A 742 -10.14 10.44 7.94
CA VAL A 742 -9.21 11.53 8.25
C VAL A 742 -8.50 12.03 6.99
N GLY A 743 -8.14 11.12 6.10
CA GLY A 743 -7.58 11.48 4.79
C GLY A 743 -8.51 12.40 3.99
N ARG A 744 -9.81 12.09 3.93
CA ARG A 744 -10.82 12.92 3.27
C ARG A 744 -11.02 14.27 3.95
N VAL A 745 -11.06 14.30 5.29
CA VAL A 745 -11.16 15.55 6.07
C VAL A 745 -9.95 16.46 5.82
N THR A 746 -8.76 15.88 5.71
CA THR A 746 -7.53 16.62 5.39
C THR A 746 -7.64 17.35 4.06
N VAL A 747 -8.23 16.72 3.03
CA VAL A 747 -8.45 17.36 1.73
C VAL A 747 -9.30 18.62 1.88
N PHE A 748 -10.45 18.53 2.56
CA PHE A 748 -11.31 19.69 2.81
C PHE A 748 -10.59 20.81 3.57
N MET A 749 -9.79 20.47 4.58
CA MET A 749 -8.98 21.46 5.31
C MET A 749 -7.96 22.16 4.40
N THR A 750 -7.20 21.39 3.61
CA THR A 750 -6.19 21.97 2.69
C THR A 750 -6.82 22.83 1.60
N VAL A 751 -8.02 22.50 1.13
CA VAL A 751 -8.79 23.31 0.19
C VAL A 751 -9.20 24.64 0.84
N GLY A 752 -9.74 24.60 2.06
CA GLY A 752 -10.14 25.81 2.79
C GLY A 752 -8.98 26.79 2.99
N ILE A 753 -7.81 26.30 3.39
CA ILE A 753 -6.61 27.13 3.57
C ILE A 753 -6.14 27.69 2.23
N SER A 754 -6.16 26.89 1.16
CA SER A 754 -5.77 27.35 -0.18
C SER A 754 -6.65 28.48 -0.70
N LEU A 755 -7.97 28.44 -0.42
CA LEU A 755 -8.89 29.52 -0.78
C LEU A 755 -8.55 30.84 -0.07
N LEU A 756 -8.16 30.78 1.20
CA LEU A 756 -7.72 31.95 1.96
C LEU A 756 -6.41 32.53 1.43
N TRP A 757 -5.61 31.74 0.71
CA TRP A 757 -4.34 32.17 0.13
C TRP A 757 -4.46 32.80 -1.27
N ILE A 758 -5.57 32.62 -1.98
CA ILE A 758 -5.76 33.18 -3.34
C ILE A 758 -5.55 34.70 -3.39
N PRO A 759 -6.09 35.52 -2.46
CA PRO A 759 -5.86 36.96 -2.49
C PRO A 759 -4.39 37.35 -2.37
N VAL A 760 -3.59 36.57 -1.63
CA VAL A 760 -2.14 36.80 -1.51
C VAL A 760 -1.48 36.59 -2.87
N ILE A 761 -1.84 35.50 -3.58
CA ILE A 761 -1.34 35.22 -4.93
C ILE A 761 -1.68 36.36 -5.89
N GLN A 762 -2.91 36.89 -5.85
CA GLN A 762 -3.33 37.98 -6.74
C GLN A 762 -2.46 39.22 -6.62
N VAL A 763 -2.01 39.54 -5.39
CA VAL A 763 -1.14 40.70 -5.13
C VAL A 763 0.33 40.38 -5.41
N SER A 764 0.79 39.17 -5.11
CA SER A 764 2.21 38.83 -5.19
C SER A 764 2.70 38.39 -6.57
N GLN A 765 1.83 37.88 -7.45
CA GLN A 765 2.25 37.27 -8.71
C GLN A 765 2.62 38.27 -9.82
N GLY A 766 2.22 39.54 -9.71
CA GLY A 766 2.68 40.61 -10.61
C GLY A 766 2.36 40.43 -12.11
N GLY A 767 1.50 39.48 -12.49
CA GLY A 767 1.27 39.11 -13.89
C GLY A 767 2.06 37.89 -14.36
N ARG A 768 3.05 37.43 -13.59
CA ARG A 768 3.94 36.28 -13.87
C ARG A 768 3.72 35.15 -12.87
N LEU A 769 2.70 34.33 -13.10
CA LEU A 769 2.32 33.31 -12.12
C LEU A 769 3.42 32.26 -11.90
N PHE A 770 4.15 31.88 -12.96
CA PHE A 770 5.19 30.86 -12.85
C PHE A 770 6.41 31.35 -12.07
N ASP A 771 6.81 32.61 -12.21
CA ASP A 771 7.90 33.19 -11.41
C ASP A 771 7.58 33.16 -9.92
N TYR A 772 6.35 33.52 -9.53
CA TYR A 772 5.91 33.40 -8.13
C TYR A 772 6.07 31.96 -7.60
N ILE A 773 5.69 30.94 -8.38
CA ILE A 773 5.85 29.53 -7.99
C ILE A 773 7.33 29.21 -7.75
N GLN A 774 8.19 29.59 -8.69
CA GLN A 774 9.62 29.27 -8.63
C GLN A 774 10.35 30.06 -7.55
N LEU A 775 9.92 31.28 -7.29
CA LEU A 775 10.42 32.12 -6.21
C LEU A 775 10.16 31.47 -4.85
N VAL A 776 8.89 31.20 -4.52
CA VAL A 776 8.53 30.57 -3.23
C VAL A 776 9.22 29.21 -3.07
N THR A 777 9.33 28.45 -4.17
CA THR A 777 10.03 27.16 -4.17
C THR A 777 11.53 27.33 -3.92
N SER A 778 12.18 28.30 -4.53
CA SER A 778 13.63 28.53 -4.39
C SER A 778 14.02 29.06 -3.01
N TYR A 779 13.11 29.73 -2.30
CA TYR A 779 13.33 30.15 -0.91
C TYR A 779 13.11 29.01 0.11
N LEU A 780 12.10 28.17 -0.09
CA LEU A 780 11.68 27.20 0.94
C LEU A 780 12.22 25.78 0.73
N SER A 781 12.40 25.34 -0.51
CA SER A 781 12.77 23.96 -0.83
C SER A 781 14.25 23.55 -0.69
N PRO A 782 15.25 24.45 -0.86
CA PRO A 782 16.66 24.07 -0.82
C PRO A 782 17.12 23.30 0.43
N PRO A 783 16.67 23.65 1.66
CA PRO A 783 17.08 22.93 2.86
C PRO A 783 16.73 21.45 2.79
N VAL A 784 15.58 21.14 2.20
CA VAL A 784 15.08 19.78 2.12
C VAL A 784 15.77 18.99 1.02
N ALA A 785 16.05 19.62 -0.13
CA ALA A 785 16.88 19.04 -1.18
C ALA A 785 18.28 18.67 -0.66
N ALA A 786 18.92 19.58 0.09
CA ALA A 786 20.25 19.39 0.68
C ALA A 786 20.30 18.18 1.61
N VAL A 787 19.38 18.12 2.59
CA VAL A 787 19.33 17.00 3.54
C VAL A 787 18.98 15.68 2.86
N SER A 788 18.13 15.69 1.84
CA SER A 788 17.72 14.47 1.13
C SER A 788 18.85 13.86 0.30
N ILE A 789 19.64 14.69 -0.40
CA ILE A 789 20.86 14.25 -1.09
C ILE A 789 21.85 13.66 -0.08
N LEU A 790 22.11 14.38 1.01
CA LEU A 790 23.05 13.95 2.05
C LEU A 790 22.59 12.66 2.74
N ALA A 791 21.29 12.50 2.99
CA ALA A 791 20.71 11.31 3.58
C ALA A 791 20.99 10.04 2.76
N ILE A 792 20.92 10.15 1.43
CA ILE A 792 21.09 9.04 0.50
C ILE A 792 22.56 8.76 0.18
N THR A 793 23.34 9.82 -0.02
CA THR A 793 24.74 9.71 -0.50
C THR A 793 25.74 9.51 0.61
N TRP A 794 25.51 10.07 1.81
CA TRP A 794 26.49 10.08 2.88
C TRP A 794 26.02 9.35 4.15
N HIS A 795 26.79 8.34 4.56
CA HIS A 795 26.50 7.51 5.73
C HIS A 795 26.76 8.21 7.09
N ARG A 796 27.63 9.23 7.14
CA ARG A 796 28.04 9.89 8.40
C ARG A 796 26.98 10.87 8.95
N VAL A 797 26.05 11.30 8.10
CA VAL A 797 25.01 12.27 8.45
C VAL A 797 24.08 11.68 9.50
N ASN A 798 23.85 12.43 10.57
CA ASN A 798 23.03 12.02 11.71
C ASN A 798 21.80 12.91 11.90
N GLU A 799 20.90 12.52 12.81
CA GLU A 799 19.64 13.23 13.04
C GLU A 799 19.86 14.69 13.46
N LYS A 800 20.81 14.94 14.37
CA LYS A 800 21.08 16.29 14.88
C LYS A 800 21.52 17.22 13.74
N GLY A 801 22.47 16.79 12.90
CA GLY A 801 22.91 17.59 11.76
C GLY A 801 21.79 17.86 10.77
N ALA A 802 21.03 16.83 10.41
CA ALA A 802 19.89 16.99 9.49
C ALA A 802 18.81 17.92 10.06
N PHE A 803 18.46 17.80 11.35
CA PHE A 803 17.45 18.65 11.98
C PHE A 803 17.88 20.12 12.05
N PHE A 804 19.09 20.42 12.51
CA PHE A 804 19.58 21.80 12.57
C PHE A 804 19.75 22.39 11.17
N GLY A 805 20.23 21.62 10.19
CA GLY A 805 20.28 22.06 8.80
C GLY A 805 18.91 22.46 8.25
N LEU A 806 17.87 21.66 8.51
CA LEU A 806 16.49 21.97 8.10
C LEU A 806 15.96 23.24 8.78
N ILE A 807 16.13 23.38 10.10
CA ILE A 807 15.60 24.54 10.84
C ILE A 807 16.31 25.83 10.46
N VAL A 808 17.65 25.83 10.42
CA VAL A 808 18.44 27.01 10.03
C VAL A 808 18.11 27.39 8.58
N GLY A 809 17.99 26.40 7.71
CA GLY A 809 17.59 26.62 6.32
C GLY A 809 16.18 27.19 6.19
N LEU A 810 15.22 26.72 6.97
CA LEU A 810 13.85 27.24 6.96
C LEU A 810 13.79 28.68 7.44
N VAL A 811 14.50 29.02 8.52
CA VAL A 811 14.54 30.40 9.03
C VAL A 811 15.16 31.33 8.00
N ALA A 812 16.30 30.96 7.42
CA ALA A 812 16.94 31.73 6.36
C ALA A 812 16.03 31.88 5.13
N GLY A 813 15.40 30.79 4.68
CA GLY A 813 14.48 30.79 3.55
C GLY A 813 13.23 31.67 3.78
N LEU A 814 12.59 31.53 4.95
CA LEU A 814 11.44 32.37 5.33
C LEU A 814 11.83 33.84 5.46
N SER A 815 13.01 34.15 6.01
CA SER A 815 13.47 35.53 6.10
C SER A 815 13.68 36.14 4.71
N GLY A 816 14.27 35.40 3.78
CA GLY A 816 14.43 35.84 2.39
C GLY A 816 13.08 36.04 1.69
N LEU A 817 12.15 35.10 1.87
CA LEU A 817 10.80 35.21 1.30
C LEU A 817 10.03 36.43 1.85
N VAL A 818 10.12 36.70 3.15
CA VAL A 818 9.47 37.88 3.75
C VAL A 818 10.07 39.16 3.21
N ILE A 819 11.40 39.23 3.07
CA ILE A 819 12.09 40.39 2.48
C ILE A 819 11.60 40.61 1.04
N GLU A 820 11.51 39.57 0.23
CA GLU A 820 11.02 39.65 -1.14
C GLU A 820 9.58 40.18 -1.23
N ILE A 821 8.69 39.65 -0.38
CA ILE A 821 7.27 40.08 -0.36
C ILE A 821 7.15 41.54 0.10
N VAL A 822 7.97 41.98 1.04
CA VAL A 822 7.98 43.37 1.55
C VAL A 822 8.58 44.34 0.53
N PHE A 823 9.65 43.94 -0.14
CA PHE A 823 10.37 44.72 -1.15
C PHE A 823 10.11 44.18 -2.56
N ASN A 824 8.83 44.04 -2.92
CA ASN A 824 8.45 43.49 -4.22
C ASN A 824 8.85 44.45 -5.37
N GLU A 825 9.02 43.89 -6.57
CA GLU A 825 9.28 44.67 -7.78
C GLU A 825 8.14 45.67 -8.03
N PRO A 826 8.44 46.97 -8.21
CA PRO A 826 7.42 47.97 -8.47
C PRO A 826 6.74 47.72 -9.83
N PRO A 827 5.44 48.05 -9.97
CA PRO A 827 4.79 48.02 -11.28
C PRO A 827 5.47 49.02 -12.23
N CYS A 828 5.30 48.82 -13.54
CA CYS A 828 5.85 49.75 -14.52
C CYS A 828 5.36 51.18 -14.24
N PHE A 829 6.22 52.17 -14.51
CA PHE A 829 6.03 53.59 -14.23
C PHE A 829 6.08 54.00 -12.74
N ALA A 830 6.28 53.06 -11.81
CA ALA A 830 6.55 53.38 -10.41
C ALA A 830 8.06 53.42 -10.11
N SER A 831 8.48 54.33 -9.22
CA SER A 831 9.87 54.43 -8.78
C SER A 831 10.28 53.21 -7.96
N ASP A 832 11.43 52.61 -8.27
CA ASP A 832 11.97 51.49 -7.49
C ASP A 832 12.46 51.96 -6.12
N THR A 833 11.76 51.54 -5.07
CA THR A 833 12.05 51.86 -3.67
C THR A 833 12.84 50.75 -2.96
N ARG A 834 13.19 49.68 -3.67
CA ARG A 834 13.96 48.57 -3.12
C ARG A 834 15.41 49.02 -2.87
N PRO A 835 16.06 48.61 -1.77
CA PRO A 835 17.49 48.84 -1.58
C PRO A 835 18.32 48.20 -2.70
N GLU A 836 19.37 48.88 -3.18
CA GLU A 836 20.24 48.42 -4.28
C GLU A 836 20.77 46.98 -4.09
N TYR A 837 21.02 46.58 -2.84
CA TYR A 837 21.45 45.21 -2.53
C TYR A 837 20.41 44.17 -2.96
N PHE A 838 19.11 44.41 -2.71
CA PHE A 838 18.05 43.47 -3.04
C PHE A 838 17.70 43.48 -4.53
N GLN A 839 17.94 44.58 -5.23
CA GLN A 839 17.72 44.67 -6.69
C GLN A 839 18.63 43.73 -7.49
N ARG A 840 19.83 43.41 -6.98
CA ARG A 840 20.84 42.58 -7.68
C ARG A 840 20.75 41.09 -7.38
N TRP A 841 20.01 40.67 -6.35
CA TRP A 841 20.02 39.28 -5.89
C TRP A 841 18.84 38.50 -6.46
N HIS A 842 19.13 37.69 -7.48
CA HIS A 842 18.13 36.81 -8.08
C HIS A 842 17.78 35.62 -7.17
N TYR A 843 16.49 35.24 -7.09
CA TYR A 843 16.00 34.16 -6.22
C TYR A 843 16.66 32.78 -6.51
N LEU A 844 17.07 32.54 -7.76
CA LEU A 844 17.79 31.30 -8.14
C LEU A 844 19.18 31.22 -7.51
N TYR A 845 19.87 32.35 -7.36
CA TYR A 845 21.16 32.40 -6.66
C TYR A 845 20.97 32.21 -5.17
N PHE A 846 19.97 32.87 -4.59
CA PHE A 846 19.62 32.67 -3.18
C PHE A 846 19.36 31.19 -2.88
N GLY A 847 18.55 30.52 -3.71
CA GLY A 847 18.26 29.09 -3.54
C GLY A 847 19.51 28.21 -3.59
N LEU A 848 20.43 28.50 -4.51
CA LEU A 848 21.72 27.80 -4.61
C LEU A 848 22.60 28.03 -3.38
N PHE A 849 22.75 29.27 -2.93
CA PHE A 849 23.54 29.59 -1.74
C PHE A 849 22.93 28.97 -0.48
N LEU A 850 21.60 29.01 -0.34
CA LEU A 850 20.88 28.38 0.77
C LEU A 850 21.10 26.86 0.78
N PHE A 851 21.06 26.21 -0.39
CA PHE A 851 21.36 24.78 -0.52
C PHE A 851 22.76 24.44 -0.01
N VAL A 852 23.78 25.17 -0.49
CA VAL A 852 25.18 24.96 -0.09
C VAL A 852 25.35 25.24 1.40
N PHE A 853 24.78 26.34 1.91
CA PHE A 853 24.83 26.71 3.32
C PHE A 853 24.22 25.62 4.21
N VAL A 854 23.03 25.11 3.86
CA VAL A 854 22.37 24.04 4.62
C VAL A 854 23.17 22.74 4.55
N MET A 855 23.79 22.42 3.41
CA MET A 855 24.71 21.29 3.35
C MET A 855 25.86 21.49 4.33
N LEU A 856 26.56 22.62 4.31
CA LEU A 856 27.67 22.89 5.22
C LEU A 856 27.26 22.79 6.69
N VAL A 857 26.13 23.40 7.09
CA VAL A 857 25.62 23.30 8.46
C VAL A 857 25.32 21.84 8.84
N THR A 858 24.62 21.12 7.97
CA THR A 858 24.28 19.70 8.19
C THR A 858 25.53 18.85 8.40
N ILE A 859 26.56 19.09 7.58
CA ILE A 859 27.82 18.37 7.59
C ILE A 859 28.61 18.69 8.86
N LEU A 860 28.81 19.98 9.18
CA LEU A 860 29.55 20.43 10.35
C LEU A 860 28.92 19.90 11.63
N VAL A 861 27.61 20.08 11.80
CA VAL A 861 26.91 19.59 12.99
C VAL A 861 26.95 18.06 13.06
N SER A 862 26.83 17.35 11.93
CA SER A 862 26.94 15.89 11.92
C SER A 862 28.34 15.44 12.35
N LEU A 863 29.40 16.10 11.90
CA LEU A 863 30.79 15.77 12.26
C LEU A 863 31.10 16.09 13.74
N CYS A 864 30.54 17.17 14.28
CA CYS A 864 30.69 17.58 15.67
C CYS A 864 29.81 16.79 16.66
N THR A 865 28.96 15.89 16.19
CA THR A 865 28.06 15.07 17.03
C THR A 865 28.28 13.58 16.78
N ASP A 866 27.80 12.75 17.70
CA ASP A 866 28.05 11.31 17.68
C ASP A 866 27.56 10.65 16.37
N PRO A 867 28.35 9.71 15.80
CA PRO A 867 27.93 8.97 14.61
C PRO A 867 26.75 8.03 14.91
N LEU A 868 25.91 7.78 13.91
CA LEU A 868 24.93 6.68 14.01
C LEU A 868 25.64 5.33 13.97
N ASP A 869 25.16 4.39 14.78
CA ASP A 869 25.59 2.99 14.72
C ASP A 869 25.25 2.39 13.34
N HIS A 870 26.20 1.66 12.76
CA HIS A 870 26.14 1.11 11.40
C HIS A 870 24.92 0.22 11.16
N GLN A 871 24.39 -0.42 12.21
CA GLN A 871 23.18 -1.25 12.13
C GLN A 871 21.93 -0.47 11.69
N PHE A 872 21.90 0.85 11.85
CA PHE A 872 20.77 1.72 11.49
C PHE A 872 20.92 2.35 10.09
N VAL A 873 22.03 2.12 9.39
CA VAL A 873 22.31 2.72 8.07
C VAL A 873 22.22 1.69 6.94
N ASP A 874 22.29 0.40 7.26
CA ASP A 874 22.24 -0.68 6.28
C ASP A 874 20.93 -0.68 5.47
N GLY A 875 21.04 -0.65 4.14
CA GLY A 875 19.90 -0.63 3.23
C GLY A 875 19.24 0.74 3.03
N LEU A 876 19.76 1.80 3.69
CA LEU A 876 19.15 3.14 3.71
C LEU A 876 19.98 4.21 3.00
N THR A 877 21.16 3.85 2.50
CA THR A 877 22.04 4.71 1.69
C THR A 877 22.43 4.04 0.38
N TRP A 878 22.89 4.84 -0.58
CA TRP A 878 23.32 4.35 -1.89
C TRP A 878 24.41 3.27 -1.81
N SER A 879 25.36 3.44 -0.88
CA SER A 879 26.47 2.52 -0.68
C SER A 879 26.09 1.25 0.09
N THR A 880 25.01 1.28 0.87
CA THR A 880 24.58 0.15 1.71
C THR A 880 23.36 -0.59 1.17
N LYS A 881 22.74 -0.12 0.09
CA LYS A 881 21.51 -0.70 -0.51
C LYS A 881 21.56 -2.21 -0.82
N LYS A 882 22.75 -2.77 -1.03
CA LYS A 882 22.96 -4.20 -1.34
C LYS A 882 23.20 -5.07 -0.09
N LYS A 883 23.43 -4.45 1.08
CA LYS A 883 23.71 -5.19 2.31
C LYS A 883 22.40 -5.74 2.90
N THR A 884 22.39 -7.03 3.19
CA THR A 884 21.26 -7.72 3.80
C THR A 884 21.09 -7.24 5.23
N VAL A 885 19.93 -6.70 5.57
CA VAL A 885 19.52 -6.50 6.96
C VAL A 885 19.37 -7.90 7.57
N LYS A 886 20.40 -8.39 8.27
CA LYS A 886 20.15 -9.31 9.38
C LYS A 886 19.37 -8.48 10.38
N HIS A 887 18.07 -8.71 10.53
CA HIS A 887 17.31 -8.11 11.63
C HIS A 887 17.92 -8.62 12.93
N SER A 888 18.97 -7.94 13.40
CA SER A 888 19.50 -8.10 14.73
C SER A 888 18.35 -7.74 15.66
N THR A 889 18.27 -8.55 16.69
CA THR A 889 17.39 -8.42 17.83
C THR A 889 17.41 -7.05 18.54
N SER A 890 18.22 -6.09 18.08
CA SER A 890 18.29 -4.69 18.53
C SER A 890 17.19 -3.78 17.95
N MET A 891 16.73 -3.99 16.70
CA MET A 891 15.77 -3.06 16.06
C MET A 891 14.35 -3.19 16.62
N SER A 892 13.92 -4.42 16.94
CA SER A 892 12.69 -4.61 17.73
C SER A 892 12.90 -4.17 19.19
N ARG A 893 14.13 -4.17 19.71
CA ARG A 893 14.42 -3.62 21.05
C ARG A 893 14.22 -2.10 21.06
N TYR A 894 14.50 -1.42 19.93
CA TYR A 894 14.27 0.01 19.70
C TYR A 894 12.79 0.35 19.39
N GLU A 895 12.08 -0.47 18.59
CA GLU A 895 10.63 -0.36 18.41
C GLU A 895 9.87 -0.56 19.73
N THR A 896 10.36 -1.42 20.63
CA THR A 896 9.78 -1.55 21.98
C THR A 896 10.24 -0.42 22.89
N LEU A 897 11.52 -0.01 22.91
CA LEU A 897 12.02 1.05 23.81
C LEU A 897 11.31 2.41 23.63
N TYR A 898 11.04 2.81 22.38
CA TYR A 898 10.39 4.09 22.09
C TYR A 898 8.86 4.04 22.07
N CYS A 899 8.26 2.84 22.03
CA CYS A 899 6.84 2.67 22.35
C CYS A 899 6.60 2.59 23.86
N THR A 900 7.60 2.15 24.66
CA THR A 900 7.48 2.05 26.12
C THR A 900 7.71 3.35 26.89
N ASP A 901 8.21 4.41 26.25
CA ASP A 901 8.19 5.76 26.86
C ASP A 901 6.76 6.36 26.90
N GLY A 902 5.77 5.67 26.31
CA GLY A 902 4.34 5.95 26.51
C GLY A 902 3.70 5.21 27.70
N GLU A 903 4.42 4.32 28.39
CA GLU A 903 3.87 3.54 29.53
C GLU A 903 4.36 4.01 30.90
N ARG A 904 5.01 5.18 31.00
CA ARG A 904 5.26 5.81 32.29
C ARG A 904 4.19 6.86 32.61
N THR A 905 3.31 6.44 33.51
CA THR A 905 2.37 7.21 34.33
C THR A 905 1.27 7.97 33.60
N ARG A 906 0.08 7.36 33.52
CA ARG A 906 -1.18 8.06 33.81
C ARG A 906 -2.13 7.14 34.58
N ASN A 907 -1.99 7.16 35.91
CA ASN A 907 -3.19 7.32 36.71
C ASN A 907 -3.76 8.70 36.37
N ALA A 908 -5.08 8.78 36.30
CA ALA A 908 -5.87 9.96 35.97
C ALA A 908 -5.33 11.23 36.65
N ASP A 909 -5.15 12.29 35.85
CA ASP A 909 -5.74 13.61 36.09
C ASP A 909 -5.43 14.54 34.90
N GLU A 910 -6.40 15.36 34.54
CA GLU A 910 -6.40 16.28 33.40
C GLU A 910 -5.24 17.29 33.52
N ALA A 911 -4.34 17.32 32.52
CA ALA A 911 -3.32 18.35 32.41
C ALA A 911 -3.70 19.36 31.31
N PRO A 912 -3.58 20.69 31.53
CA PRO A 912 -4.02 21.69 30.58
C PRO A 912 -3.13 21.75 29.33
N PHE A 913 -3.73 22.11 28.20
CA PHE A 913 -3.10 22.31 26.88
C PHE A 913 -1.83 23.20 26.91
N SER A 914 -1.71 24.08 27.90
CA SER A 914 -0.53 24.95 28.09
C SER A 914 0.75 24.18 28.43
N LYS A 915 0.66 23.03 29.11
CA LYS A 915 1.84 22.22 29.47
C LYS A 915 2.45 21.52 28.26
N PHE A 916 1.63 21.14 27.29
CA PHE A 916 2.05 20.60 26.00
C PHE A 916 2.83 21.62 25.16
N CYS A 917 2.44 22.90 25.19
CA CYS A 917 3.15 23.97 24.49
C CYS A 917 4.50 24.30 25.13
N ILE A 918 4.60 24.22 26.46
CA ILE A 918 5.86 24.49 27.18
C ILE A 918 6.87 23.35 26.98
N ASP A 919 6.41 22.09 27.01
CA ASP A 919 7.26 20.92 26.74
C ASP A 919 7.68 20.82 25.25
N TRP A 920 6.88 21.39 24.33
CA TRP A 920 7.21 21.55 22.91
C TRP A 920 8.32 22.59 22.66
N CYS A 921 8.41 23.63 23.49
CA CYS A 921 9.37 24.73 23.31
C CYS A 921 10.72 24.55 24.03
N CYS A 922 10.79 23.83 25.17
CA CYS A 922 11.97 23.91 26.06
C CYS A 922 12.93 22.70 26.10
N GLY A 923 12.65 21.59 25.41
CA GLY A 923 13.67 20.57 25.09
C GLY A 923 14.67 20.17 26.18
N THR A 924 14.23 19.82 27.40
CA THR A 924 15.12 19.30 28.46
C THR A 924 14.98 17.80 28.64
N ASP A 925 16.03 17.05 28.26
CA ASP A 925 16.22 15.64 28.65
C ASP A 925 16.83 15.58 30.05
N ILE A 926 16.15 14.94 31.01
CA ILE A 926 16.77 14.52 32.28
C ILE A 926 17.18 13.06 32.13
N SER A 927 18.46 12.83 31.86
CA SER A 927 19.09 11.53 32.04
C SER A 927 19.31 11.29 33.53
N SER A 928 18.77 10.21 34.10
CA SER A 928 19.45 9.52 35.20
C SER A 928 19.04 8.05 35.33
N ASN A 929 20.08 7.23 35.41
CA ASN A 929 20.17 5.90 36.01
C ASN A 929 19.17 4.81 35.61
N THR A 930 19.65 3.84 34.81
CA THR A 930 19.38 2.42 35.13
C THR A 930 20.49 1.51 34.58
N LYS A 931 21.51 1.24 35.42
CA LYS A 931 22.50 0.17 35.21
C LYS A 931 22.10 -1.17 35.83
N GLU A 932 20.90 -1.29 36.39
CA GLU A 932 20.43 -2.53 37.03
C GLU A 932 19.06 -2.93 36.50
N LYS A 933 19.04 -3.74 35.43
CA LYS A 933 17.95 -4.70 35.09
C LYS A 933 18.28 -5.40 33.76
N GLN A 934 19.50 -5.92 33.66
CA GLN A 934 19.99 -6.56 32.46
C GLN A 934 20.14 -8.07 32.68
N GLU A 935 19.16 -8.75 33.28
CA GLU A 935 19.31 -10.19 33.52
C GLU A 935 18.06 -11.08 33.53
N LYS A 936 16.86 -10.61 33.11
CA LYS A 936 15.64 -11.47 33.14
C LYS A 936 14.82 -11.61 31.85
N VAL A 937 15.35 -11.22 30.67
CA VAL A 937 14.57 -11.26 29.40
C VAL A 937 15.23 -12.12 28.30
N THR A 938 16.16 -13.01 28.65
CA THR A 938 16.89 -13.87 27.68
C THR A 938 16.18 -15.16 27.26
N SER A 939 14.86 -15.28 27.47
CA SER A 939 14.13 -16.54 27.23
C SER A 939 12.88 -16.39 26.33
N LYS A 940 12.97 -15.69 25.19
CA LYS A 940 11.95 -15.78 24.12
C LYS A 940 12.45 -15.08 22.85
N ARG A 941 13.17 -15.78 21.98
CA ARG A 941 13.39 -15.30 20.61
C ARG A 941 13.79 -16.42 19.67
N ASN A 942 12.85 -16.83 18.82
CA ASN A 942 13.10 -17.56 17.56
C ASN A 942 11.85 -17.40 16.67
N GLN A 943 11.73 -16.24 16.01
CA GLN A 943 10.91 -16.11 14.81
C GLN A 943 11.84 -16.09 13.60
N PRO A 944 11.53 -16.82 12.51
CA PRO A 944 12.35 -16.81 11.31
C PRO A 944 12.29 -15.43 10.62
N PRO A 945 13.39 -14.98 10.00
CA PRO A 945 13.42 -13.71 9.29
C PRO A 945 12.42 -13.69 8.12
N MET A 946 11.68 -12.60 7.96
CA MET A 946 10.88 -12.37 6.76
C MET A 946 11.79 -12.33 5.53
N PRO A 947 11.40 -12.98 4.42
CA PRO A 947 12.22 -13.01 3.22
C PRO A 947 12.33 -11.60 2.62
N VAL A 948 13.57 -11.17 2.40
CA VAL A 948 13.89 -10.01 1.57
C VAL A 948 13.19 -10.18 0.23
N LEU A 949 12.50 -9.15 -0.24
CA LEU A 949 12.01 -9.09 -1.62
C LEU A 949 13.26 -9.07 -2.50
N LYS A 950 13.72 -10.25 -2.95
CA LYS A 950 14.77 -10.36 -3.96
C LYS A 950 14.28 -9.55 -5.15
N PHE A 951 14.95 -8.42 -5.44
CA PHE A 951 14.73 -7.68 -6.66
C PHE A 951 14.74 -8.71 -7.79
N LYS A 952 13.66 -8.77 -8.59
CA LYS A 952 13.72 -9.54 -9.82
C LYS A 952 14.76 -8.82 -10.67
N GLU A 953 15.95 -9.40 -10.74
CA GLU A 953 17.07 -8.78 -11.44
C GLU A 953 16.62 -8.45 -12.87
N ALA A 954 16.90 -7.22 -13.28
CA ALA A 954 16.61 -6.77 -14.63
C ALA A 954 17.25 -7.73 -15.61
N THR A 955 16.54 -8.12 -16.67
CA THR A 955 17.20 -8.90 -17.72
C THR A 955 18.31 -8.07 -18.34
N ARG A 956 19.33 -8.75 -18.88
CA ARG A 956 20.43 -8.06 -19.59
C ARG A 956 19.90 -7.14 -20.70
N SER A 957 18.87 -7.60 -21.42
CA SER A 957 18.19 -6.81 -22.45
C SER A 957 17.51 -5.54 -21.90
N GLN A 958 16.80 -5.64 -20.78
CA GLN A 958 16.15 -4.49 -20.13
C GLN A 958 17.18 -3.45 -19.66
N THR A 959 18.30 -3.91 -19.12
CA THR A 959 19.37 -3.03 -18.63
C THR A 959 20.05 -2.28 -19.79
N ILE A 960 20.34 -2.97 -20.89
CA ILE A 960 20.90 -2.36 -22.10
C ILE A 960 19.92 -1.33 -22.67
N LEU A 961 18.64 -1.69 -22.81
CA LEU A 961 17.62 -0.77 -23.33
C LEU A 961 17.50 0.50 -22.47
N LEU A 962 17.39 0.35 -21.15
CA LEU A 962 17.33 1.49 -20.23
C LEU A 962 18.56 2.40 -20.36
N SER A 963 19.75 1.81 -20.49
CA SER A 963 21.00 2.57 -20.60
C SER A 963 21.08 3.35 -21.91
N ILE A 964 20.71 2.72 -23.03
CA ILE A 964 20.64 3.38 -24.34
C ILE A 964 19.62 4.51 -24.32
N SER A 965 18.40 4.26 -23.84
CA SER A 965 17.35 5.28 -23.76
C SER A 965 17.74 6.44 -22.84
N CYS A 966 18.42 6.17 -21.72
CA CYS A 966 18.96 7.20 -20.84
C CYS A 966 20.02 8.06 -21.55
N PHE A 967 20.94 7.45 -22.29
CA PHE A 967 21.96 8.18 -23.03
C PHE A 967 21.35 9.06 -24.12
N LEU A 968 20.37 8.54 -24.87
CA LEU A 968 19.63 9.31 -25.88
C LEU A 968 18.89 10.50 -25.25
N MET A 969 18.28 10.32 -24.08
CA MET A 969 17.57 11.39 -23.38
C MET A 969 18.51 12.50 -22.89
N ILE A 970 19.66 12.12 -22.31
CA ILE A 970 20.70 13.09 -21.91
C ILE A 970 21.28 13.80 -23.14
N GLY A 971 21.52 13.08 -24.22
CA GLY A 971 21.97 13.65 -25.50
C GLY A 971 20.98 14.66 -26.07
N LEU A 972 19.67 14.37 -26.03
CA LEU A 972 18.62 15.32 -26.42
C LEU A 972 18.60 16.55 -25.51
N CYS A 973 18.72 16.38 -24.20
CA CYS A 973 18.80 17.48 -23.24
C CYS A 973 19.98 18.40 -23.55
N LEU A 974 21.18 17.84 -23.72
CA LEU A 974 22.38 18.60 -24.07
C LEU A 974 22.25 19.29 -25.44
N PHE A 975 21.66 18.61 -26.43
CA PHE A 975 21.41 19.21 -27.75
C PHE A 975 20.48 20.41 -27.64
N LEU A 976 19.36 20.30 -26.93
CA LEU A 976 18.44 21.41 -26.74
C LEU A 976 19.06 22.56 -25.96
N MET A 977 19.86 22.25 -24.92
CA MET A 977 20.61 23.26 -24.18
C MET A 977 21.58 24.01 -25.08
N SER A 978 22.40 23.30 -25.86
CA SER A 978 23.41 23.90 -26.72
C SER A 978 22.85 24.57 -27.97
N TYR A 979 21.70 24.13 -28.49
CA TYR A 979 21.08 24.73 -29.68
C TYR A 979 20.48 26.10 -29.39
N PHE A 980 19.96 26.27 -28.17
CA PHE A 980 19.30 27.50 -27.72
C PHE A 980 20.16 28.32 -26.73
N ALA A 981 21.39 27.91 -26.46
CA ALA A 981 22.39 28.70 -25.72
C ALA A 981 23.07 29.67 -26.67
#